data_AF-A0A7V4LWF4-F1
#
_entry.id   AF-A0A7V4LWF4-F1
#
_cell.length_a   1.000
_cell.length_b   1.000
_cell.length_c   1.000
_cell.angle_alpha   90.00
_cell.angle_beta   90.00
_cell.angle_gamma   90.00
#
_symmetry.space_group_name_H-M   'P 1'
#
loop_
_entity.id
_entity.type
_entity.pdbx_description
1 polymer ?
#
loop_
_entity_poly.entity_id
_entity_poly.type
_entity_poly.pdbx_seq_one_letter_code
_entity_poly.pdbx_strand_id
1 'polypeptide(L)'
;MKRNSIFLILMVVLVGFTAFAQKPSVIIGAGIGDVHFREPYHQNFNRTLSADTVYILTGWYFVDSTYEITIPAGTLIRGDSASAGTLIINRGARIYAEGTPQHPIVFTSNDPVGGRQPGDWGGVIILGQAPTNQVTTKQVEGGFGTITNSDAMYGGSDPDDNSGIFRYVRIEFAGSVFSQDNESNGLTLGGVGRGTTIDHIQVSFGNDDDYEFFGGTVDAKYLVSWRTLDDTYDSDFGWAGRLQFIYTKRDPLLFDASAPGSSNGFESDNEGASPYTATPRTKSRISNATIVGPQNDTSTSVNAKYQYVAMLRRATEQSIYNSILMGYPRGIQLRDTLTQRAAIDNRLEIRNTSLQSLAANLLTLSSSPNTGNIPGFNIKDWFDGVSPYTPTGNNGSTARNVNEVGLPPEVFNLDATNNPVPLPGSEPAIAGTSFDGRLAGDSWFESVSYRGAFDPSKPRSEQWDAGWTEYEPEKRDYDYGSESIQMLAGWNMISLPYYVDDNSKTTLFPDATSDAFYYDGIYQTAENIYNNRGYWIKYPSEQNVTIQATQLSHNTFAVTEGWNLIGSVATPIPVTSITSDPPGMITSSFFGYEGSYVIVDTIRPGKGYWVKTSGTGNLYLSTTTLLAKNAIRIVPTDELPPAPPDGNVTPSSATPEKFSVKSAYPNPFNPTTRFTVEVPELADVQLAIYNVLGQKVKTLMSGEVSPGSYEMEWDGTDGQGMSVPSGIYFIRMSADDFKAAQKIMLMK
;
A
#
# COMPACT_ATOMS: atom_id res chain seq x y z
N MET A 1 -20.97 48.02 -54.87
CA MET A 1 -21.88 47.14 -54.09
C MET A 1 -21.35 45.71 -54.15
N LYS A 2 -20.42 45.33 -53.26
CA LYS A 2 -20.02 43.95 -52.99
C LYS A 2 -19.66 43.85 -51.50
N ARG A 3 -20.52 43.18 -50.74
CA ARG A 3 -20.34 42.80 -49.34
C ARG A 3 -19.35 41.64 -49.29
N ASN A 4 -18.29 41.76 -48.49
CA ASN A 4 -17.55 40.60 -47.99
C ASN A 4 -17.61 40.62 -46.47
N SER A 5 -18.27 39.59 -45.94
CA SER A 5 -18.50 39.31 -44.54
C SER A 5 -17.17 38.95 -43.85
N ILE A 6 -16.86 39.61 -42.74
CA ILE A 6 -15.79 39.19 -41.82
C ILE A 6 -16.38 38.13 -40.90
N PHE A 7 -15.91 36.90 -41.05
CA PHE A 7 -16.13 35.81 -40.09
C PHE A 7 -15.33 36.11 -38.83
N LEU A 8 -16.04 36.24 -37.71
CA LEU A 8 -15.46 36.32 -36.37
C LEU A 8 -15.14 34.88 -35.93
N ILE A 9 -13.86 34.49 -35.93
CA ILE A 9 -13.43 33.24 -35.29
C ILE A 9 -13.27 33.53 -33.80
N LEU A 10 -14.31 33.17 -33.03
CA LEU A 10 -14.28 33.12 -31.58
C LEU A 10 -13.43 31.89 -31.19
N MET A 11 -12.16 32.10 -30.86
CA MET A 11 -11.31 31.03 -30.32
C MET A 11 -11.67 30.84 -28.84
N VAL A 12 -12.70 30.02 -28.60
CA VAL A 12 -12.97 29.46 -27.27
C VAL A 12 -11.83 28.48 -27.00
N VAL A 13 -10.91 28.85 -26.11
CA VAL A 13 -9.99 27.88 -25.50
C VAL A 13 -10.84 26.99 -24.60
N LEU A 14 -11.33 25.89 -25.17
CA LEU A 14 -11.88 24.79 -24.41
C LEU A 14 -10.70 24.15 -23.68
N VAL A 15 -10.50 24.48 -22.40
CA VAL A 15 -9.68 23.63 -21.53
C VAL A 15 -10.47 22.34 -21.40
N GLY A 16 -10.09 21.33 -22.18
CA GLY A 16 -10.69 20.02 -22.13
C GLY A 16 -10.53 19.47 -20.72
N PHE A 17 -11.65 19.26 -20.03
CA PHE A 17 -11.67 18.33 -18.90
C PHE A 17 -11.28 16.97 -19.46
N THR A 18 -10.11 16.46 -19.09
CA THR A 18 -9.77 15.05 -19.30
C THR A 18 -10.74 14.24 -18.46
N ALA A 19 -11.77 13.69 -19.10
CA ALA A 19 -12.62 12.70 -18.47
C ALA A 19 -11.73 11.49 -18.14
N PHE A 20 -11.77 11.07 -16.88
CA PHE A 20 -11.10 9.88 -16.36
C PHE A 20 -11.51 8.68 -17.22
N ALA A 21 -10.59 8.09 -17.99
CA ALA A 21 -10.88 6.86 -18.69
C ALA A 21 -10.70 5.70 -17.70
N GLN A 22 -11.82 5.28 -17.09
CA GLN A 22 -11.87 4.10 -16.23
C GLN A 22 -11.56 2.85 -17.06
N LYS A 23 -10.82 1.90 -16.49
CA LYS A 23 -10.63 0.58 -17.12
C LYS A 23 -12.00 -0.02 -17.46
N PRO A 24 -12.18 -0.63 -18.65
CA PRO A 24 -13.42 -1.34 -18.94
C PRO A 24 -13.64 -2.46 -17.91
N SER A 25 -14.90 -2.61 -17.48
CA SER A 25 -15.30 -3.71 -16.59
C SER A 25 -15.93 -4.85 -17.38
N VAL A 26 -15.56 -6.08 -17.06
CA VAL A 26 -16.08 -7.30 -17.70
C VAL A 26 -16.54 -8.30 -16.63
N ILE A 27 -17.74 -8.83 -16.79
CA ILE A 27 -18.26 -9.90 -15.94
C ILE A 27 -17.61 -11.22 -16.37
N ILE A 28 -17.17 -12.02 -15.39
CA ILE A 28 -16.73 -13.40 -15.58
C ILE A 28 -17.54 -14.30 -14.63
N GLY A 29 -18.18 -15.32 -15.20
CA GLY A 29 -19.09 -16.19 -14.45
C GLY A 29 -20.47 -16.23 -15.07
N ALA A 30 -21.46 -16.61 -14.26
CA ALA A 30 -22.83 -16.88 -14.69
C ALA A 30 -23.67 -15.61 -14.95
N GLY A 31 -23.20 -14.43 -14.51
CA GLY A 31 -23.97 -13.16 -14.55
C GLY A 31 -24.03 -12.48 -13.18
N ILE A 32 -24.55 -11.24 -13.09
CA ILE A 32 -24.62 -10.44 -11.85
C ILE A 32 -26.00 -10.57 -11.18
N GLY A 33 -26.02 -10.59 -9.84
CA GLY A 33 -27.22 -10.47 -9.00
C GLY A 33 -27.73 -11.80 -8.44
N ASP A 34 -28.66 -11.73 -7.48
CA ASP A 34 -29.14 -12.87 -6.69
C ASP A 34 -29.71 -14.03 -7.52
N VAL A 35 -30.16 -13.76 -8.75
CA VAL A 35 -30.66 -14.80 -9.67
C VAL A 35 -29.56 -15.77 -10.11
N HIS A 36 -28.30 -15.36 -9.97
CA HIS A 36 -27.09 -16.12 -10.26
C HIS A 36 -26.35 -16.53 -8.98
N PHE A 37 -27.02 -16.48 -7.81
CA PHE A 37 -26.42 -16.89 -6.53
C PHE A 37 -25.85 -18.30 -6.61
N ARG A 38 -24.52 -18.39 -6.57
CA ARG A 38 -23.75 -19.64 -6.67
C ARG A 38 -24.07 -20.47 -7.91
N GLU A 39 -24.46 -19.81 -9.00
CA GLU A 39 -24.67 -20.50 -10.27
C GLU A 39 -23.31 -20.97 -10.84
N PRO A 40 -23.13 -22.27 -11.12
CA PRO A 40 -21.88 -22.79 -11.66
C PRO A 40 -21.59 -22.24 -13.06
N TYR A 41 -20.36 -21.78 -13.28
CA TYR A 41 -19.81 -21.44 -14.59
C TYR A 41 -18.52 -22.22 -14.83
N HIS A 42 -18.41 -22.87 -16.00
CA HIS A 42 -17.25 -23.70 -16.35
C HIS A 42 -16.40 -23.06 -17.45
N GLN A 43 -15.16 -22.69 -17.11
CA GLN A 43 -14.12 -22.34 -18.06
C GLN A 43 -13.49 -23.62 -18.62
N ASN A 44 -13.93 -24.03 -19.81
CA ASN A 44 -13.47 -25.23 -20.51
C ASN A 44 -12.49 -24.90 -21.67
N PHE A 45 -11.66 -23.86 -21.49
CA PHE A 45 -10.61 -23.44 -22.41
C PHE A 45 -9.50 -22.70 -21.65
N ASN A 46 -8.29 -22.64 -22.23
CA ASN A 46 -7.21 -21.83 -21.66
C ASN A 46 -7.54 -20.35 -21.83
N ARG A 47 -7.44 -19.59 -20.74
CA ARG A 47 -7.81 -18.17 -20.72
C ARG A 47 -6.70 -17.33 -20.11
N THR A 48 -6.31 -16.28 -20.82
CA THR A 48 -5.47 -15.20 -20.28
C THR A 48 -6.33 -13.97 -20.08
N LEU A 49 -6.32 -13.41 -18.88
CA LEU A 49 -6.96 -12.13 -18.56
C LEU A 49 -6.08 -10.96 -19.04
N SER A 50 -6.63 -9.74 -18.99
CA SER A 50 -5.93 -8.50 -19.31
C SER A 50 -5.81 -7.63 -18.06
N ALA A 51 -4.60 -7.14 -17.77
CA ALA A 51 -4.39 -6.19 -16.68
C ALA A 51 -5.10 -4.83 -16.92
N ASP A 52 -5.49 -4.52 -18.17
CA ASP A 52 -6.22 -3.30 -18.54
C ASP A 52 -7.73 -3.40 -18.31
N THR A 53 -8.22 -4.52 -17.77
CA THR A 53 -9.64 -4.79 -17.55
C THR A 53 -9.91 -5.05 -16.06
N VAL A 54 -10.98 -4.48 -15.54
CA VAL A 54 -11.51 -4.87 -14.22
C VAL A 54 -12.47 -6.04 -14.41
N TYR A 55 -12.26 -7.12 -13.67
CA TYR A 55 -13.12 -8.30 -13.75
C TYR A 55 -14.10 -8.36 -12.58
N ILE A 56 -15.39 -8.57 -12.86
CA ILE A 56 -16.40 -8.85 -11.84
C ILE A 56 -16.63 -10.37 -11.85
N LEU A 57 -16.14 -11.04 -10.81
CA LEU A 57 -16.25 -12.48 -10.59
C LEU A 57 -17.62 -12.80 -9.97
N THR A 58 -18.40 -13.64 -10.65
CA THR A 58 -19.76 -13.98 -10.21
C THR A 58 -20.00 -15.49 -10.18
N GLY A 59 -20.88 -15.91 -9.26
CA GLY A 59 -21.23 -17.31 -9.05
C GLY A 59 -20.01 -18.19 -8.72
N TRP A 60 -20.13 -19.49 -8.99
CA TRP A 60 -19.02 -20.43 -8.82
C TRP A 60 -18.26 -20.58 -10.14
N TYR A 61 -17.13 -19.88 -10.26
CA TYR A 61 -16.29 -19.89 -11.45
C TYR A 61 -15.29 -21.05 -11.39
N PHE A 62 -15.61 -22.15 -12.06
CA PHE A 62 -14.74 -23.30 -12.18
C PHE A 62 -13.79 -23.14 -13.36
N VAL A 63 -12.49 -23.34 -13.12
CA VAL A 63 -11.53 -23.68 -14.17
C VAL A 63 -11.47 -25.19 -14.26
N ASP A 64 -11.92 -25.74 -15.39
CA ASP A 64 -12.06 -27.18 -15.56
C ASP A 64 -10.70 -27.88 -15.69
N SER A 65 -10.69 -29.15 -15.29
CA SER A 65 -9.50 -30.01 -15.39
C SER A 65 -8.87 -29.95 -16.78
N THR A 66 -7.54 -30.00 -16.85
CA THR A 66 -6.69 -29.86 -18.06
C THR A 66 -6.56 -28.45 -18.64
N TYR A 67 -7.36 -27.48 -18.21
CA TYR A 67 -7.25 -26.09 -18.64
C TYR A 67 -6.51 -25.22 -17.63
N GLU A 68 -6.15 -24.03 -18.08
CA GLU A 68 -5.46 -23.04 -17.23
C GLU A 68 -6.09 -21.65 -17.33
N ILE A 69 -6.00 -20.90 -16.23
CA ILE A 69 -6.24 -19.46 -16.20
C ILE A 69 -4.93 -18.73 -15.92
N THR A 70 -4.60 -17.73 -16.74
CA THR A 70 -3.45 -16.84 -16.54
C THR A 70 -3.96 -15.45 -16.18
N ILE A 71 -3.49 -14.93 -15.05
CA ILE A 71 -3.86 -13.63 -14.49
C ILE A 71 -2.59 -12.76 -14.46
N PRO A 72 -2.43 -11.80 -15.38
CA PRO A 72 -1.27 -10.93 -15.39
C PRO A 72 -1.15 -10.06 -14.13
N ALA A 73 0.07 -9.68 -13.76
CA ALA A 73 0.36 -8.72 -12.70
C ALA A 73 -0.47 -7.42 -12.84
N GLY A 74 -0.91 -6.87 -11.70
CA GLY A 74 -1.74 -5.65 -11.65
C GLY A 74 -3.21 -5.84 -12.07
N THR A 75 -3.66 -7.08 -12.29
CA THR A 75 -5.07 -7.36 -12.58
C THR A 75 -5.93 -7.20 -11.33
N LEU A 76 -7.07 -6.50 -11.49
CA LEU A 76 -8.08 -6.31 -10.44
C LEU A 76 -9.29 -7.22 -10.72
N ILE A 77 -9.64 -8.03 -9.72
CA ILE A 77 -10.79 -8.95 -9.75
C ILE A 77 -11.67 -8.62 -8.54
N ARG A 78 -12.95 -8.37 -8.79
CA ARG A 78 -13.95 -8.03 -7.78
C ARG A 78 -14.94 -9.16 -7.61
N GLY A 79 -15.01 -9.76 -6.43
CA GLY A 79 -16.01 -10.75 -6.08
C GLY A 79 -17.37 -10.09 -5.85
N ASP A 80 -18.37 -10.53 -6.60
CA ASP A 80 -19.75 -10.04 -6.46
C ASP A 80 -20.44 -10.65 -5.24
N SER A 81 -20.95 -9.79 -4.36
CA SER A 81 -21.57 -10.17 -3.09
C SER A 81 -22.93 -10.82 -3.24
N ALA A 82 -23.73 -10.31 -4.18
CA ALA A 82 -25.04 -10.85 -4.50
C ALA A 82 -24.98 -12.31 -4.99
N SER A 83 -23.95 -12.67 -5.75
CA SER A 83 -23.78 -14.03 -6.26
C SER A 83 -22.85 -14.93 -5.45
N ALA A 84 -22.19 -14.39 -4.41
CA ALA A 84 -21.10 -15.01 -3.67
C ALA A 84 -19.98 -15.51 -4.62
N GLY A 85 -19.48 -14.61 -5.48
CA GLY A 85 -18.46 -14.93 -6.48
C GLY A 85 -17.29 -15.72 -5.88
N THR A 86 -16.90 -16.84 -6.48
CA THR A 86 -15.82 -17.71 -5.98
C THR A 86 -15.00 -18.22 -7.16
N LEU A 87 -13.67 -18.21 -7.05
CA LEU A 87 -12.78 -18.79 -8.06
C LEU A 87 -12.34 -20.18 -7.61
N ILE A 88 -12.68 -21.22 -8.39
CA ILE A 88 -12.34 -22.61 -8.09
C ILE A 88 -11.44 -23.18 -9.20
N ILE A 89 -10.22 -23.52 -8.84
CA ILE A 89 -9.29 -24.24 -9.71
C ILE A 89 -9.47 -25.73 -9.44
N ASN A 90 -10.20 -26.42 -10.32
CA ASN A 90 -10.47 -27.85 -10.14
C ASN A 90 -9.19 -28.68 -10.22
N ARG A 91 -9.24 -29.87 -9.62
CA ARG A 91 -8.16 -30.85 -9.71
C ARG A 91 -7.75 -31.14 -11.16
N GLY A 92 -6.45 -30.97 -11.43
CA GLY A 92 -5.86 -31.11 -12.76
C GLY A 92 -5.95 -29.87 -13.64
N ALA A 93 -6.57 -28.78 -13.17
CA ALA A 93 -6.46 -27.45 -13.76
C ALA A 93 -5.25 -26.69 -13.21
N ARG A 94 -4.92 -25.55 -13.82
CA ARG A 94 -3.82 -24.68 -13.36
C ARG A 94 -4.21 -23.21 -13.27
N ILE A 95 -3.62 -22.52 -12.29
CA ILE A 95 -3.64 -21.06 -12.19
C ILE A 95 -2.22 -20.51 -12.34
N TYR A 96 -2.05 -19.49 -13.17
CA TYR A 96 -0.83 -18.71 -13.27
C TYR A 96 -1.15 -17.26 -12.93
N ALA A 97 -1.15 -16.95 -11.64
CA ALA A 97 -1.31 -15.62 -11.09
C ALA A 97 0.03 -15.19 -10.51
N GLU A 98 0.85 -14.53 -11.33
CA GLU A 98 2.20 -14.09 -10.96
C GLU A 98 2.25 -12.56 -10.97
N GLY A 99 1.82 -11.97 -9.85
CA GLY A 99 1.99 -10.56 -9.57
C GLY A 99 3.45 -10.20 -9.36
N THR A 100 3.69 -8.92 -9.09
CA THR A 100 5.00 -8.40 -8.67
C THR A 100 4.84 -7.50 -7.46
N PRO A 101 5.91 -7.15 -6.73
CA PRO A 101 5.77 -6.23 -5.61
C PRO A 101 5.12 -4.89 -6.00
N GLN A 102 5.45 -4.39 -7.19
CA GLN A 102 4.95 -3.13 -7.75
C GLN A 102 3.54 -3.25 -8.34
N HIS A 103 3.17 -4.45 -8.79
CA HIS A 103 1.89 -4.72 -9.44
C HIS A 103 1.30 -6.04 -8.91
N PRO A 104 0.85 -6.08 -7.65
CA PRO A 104 0.20 -7.26 -7.10
C PRO A 104 -1.12 -7.51 -7.84
N ILE A 105 -1.55 -8.77 -7.87
CA ILE A 105 -2.89 -9.12 -8.30
C ILE A 105 -3.83 -8.92 -7.11
N VAL A 106 -4.97 -8.27 -7.32
CA VAL A 106 -5.90 -7.96 -6.23
C VAL A 106 -7.24 -8.63 -6.49
N PHE A 107 -7.65 -9.49 -5.57
CA PHE A 107 -9.01 -9.99 -5.42
C PHE A 107 -9.66 -9.26 -4.24
N THR A 108 -10.76 -8.57 -4.47
CA THR A 108 -11.43 -7.76 -3.44
C THR A 108 -12.94 -7.75 -3.62
N SER A 109 -13.65 -7.11 -2.69
CA SER A 109 -15.10 -6.94 -2.77
C SER A 109 -15.52 -6.05 -3.95
N ASN A 110 -16.64 -6.39 -4.59
CA ASN A 110 -17.28 -5.51 -5.58
C ASN A 110 -18.04 -4.33 -4.95
N ASP A 111 -18.25 -4.35 -3.63
CA ASP A 111 -18.91 -3.27 -2.91
C ASP A 111 -18.01 -2.02 -2.81
N PRO A 112 -18.60 -0.82 -2.83
CA PRO A 112 -17.85 0.43 -2.77
C PRO A 112 -17.13 0.58 -1.43
N VAL A 113 -16.10 1.44 -1.41
CA VAL A 113 -15.40 1.85 -0.18
C VAL A 113 -16.41 2.30 0.89
N GLY A 114 -16.23 1.81 2.12
CA GLY A 114 -17.16 2.03 3.24
C GLY A 114 -18.36 1.07 3.28
N GLY A 115 -18.63 0.31 2.22
CA GLY A 115 -19.65 -0.74 2.18
C GLY A 115 -19.09 -2.16 2.41
N ARG A 116 -17.81 -2.38 2.14
CA ARG A 116 -17.16 -3.70 2.16
C ARG A 116 -17.20 -4.36 3.53
N GLN A 117 -17.50 -5.66 3.57
CA GLN A 117 -17.54 -6.47 4.79
C GLN A 117 -16.75 -7.77 4.60
N PRO A 118 -16.22 -8.37 5.69
CA PRO A 118 -15.79 -9.76 5.64
C PRO A 118 -16.89 -10.65 5.07
N GLY A 119 -16.52 -11.55 4.14
CA GLY A 119 -17.46 -12.51 3.55
C GLY A 119 -18.27 -11.98 2.37
N ASP A 120 -17.92 -10.81 1.85
CA ASP A 120 -18.54 -10.22 0.64
C ASP A 120 -18.41 -11.15 -0.58
N TRP A 121 -17.47 -12.10 -0.61
CA TRP A 121 -17.37 -13.08 -1.69
C TRP A 121 -16.70 -14.37 -1.20
N GLY A 122 -16.69 -15.43 -2.01
CA GLY A 122 -16.30 -16.77 -1.56
C GLY A 122 -14.82 -17.11 -1.55
N GLY A 123 -13.93 -16.18 -1.94
CA GLY A 123 -12.48 -16.43 -1.93
C GLY A 123 -11.96 -17.26 -3.11
N VAL A 124 -10.74 -17.78 -2.94
CA VAL A 124 -10.02 -18.56 -3.96
C VAL A 124 -9.78 -19.98 -3.45
N ILE A 125 -10.19 -20.97 -4.24
CA ILE A 125 -10.06 -22.38 -3.92
C ILE A 125 -9.17 -23.06 -4.97
N ILE A 126 -8.07 -23.69 -4.54
CA ILE A 126 -7.17 -24.46 -5.41
C ILE A 126 -7.18 -25.91 -4.97
N LEU A 127 -7.51 -26.80 -5.90
CA LEU A 127 -7.66 -28.23 -5.63
C LEU A 127 -6.64 -29.04 -6.42
N GLY A 128 -5.89 -29.89 -5.73
CA GLY A 128 -4.80 -30.68 -6.31
C GLY A 128 -5.01 -32.20 -6.18
N GLN A 129 -3.99 -32.92 -6.65
CA GLN A 129 -3.92 -34.38 -6.73
C GLN A 129 -3.00 -35.02 -5.67
N ALA A 130 -2.53 -34.24 -4.70
CA ALA A 130 -1.68 -34.73 -3.64
C ALA A 130 -2.45 -35.55 -2.59
N PRO A 131 -1.76 -36.46 -1.86
CA PRO A 131 -2.41 -37.33 -0.89
C PRO A 131 -3.11 -36.57 0.23
N THR A 132 -4.25 -37.11 0.65
CA THR A 132 -4.99 -36.70 1.85
C THR A 132 -5.28 -37.96 2.68
N ASN A 133 -5.67 -37.80 3.93
CA ASN A 133 -6.07 -38.92 4.78
C ASN A 133 -7.58 -39.22 4.73
N GLN A 134 -8.28 -38.59 3.79
CA GLN A 134 -9.69 -38.82 3.51
C GLN A 134 -9.82 -39.91 2.43
N VAL A 135 -11.05 -40.16 1.96
CA VAL A 135 -11.25 -40.94 0.73
C VAL A 135 -10.36 -40.42 -0.40
N THR A 136 -9.91 -41.31 -1.30
CA THR A 136 -8.94 -40.98 -2.37
C THR A 136 -9.22 -39.66 -3.07
N THR A 137 -10.51 -39.32 -3.24
CA THR A 137 -10.95 -37.97 -3.63
C THR A 137 -12.10 -37.53 -2.75
N LYS A 138 -12.06 -36.30 -2.22
CA LYS A 138 -13.10 -35.70 -1.37
C LYS A 138 -13.56 -34.37 -1.97
N GLN A 139 -14.83 -34.04 -1.80
CA GLN A 139 -15.35 -32.72 -2.18
C GLN A 139 -14.98 -31.70 -1.09
N VAL A 140 -14.49 -30.53 -1.49
CA VAL A 140 -14.20 -29.43 -0.56
C VAL A 140 -15.50 -28.90 0.05
N GLU A 141 -15.40 -28.38 1.27
CA GLU A 141 -16.49 -27.66 1.93
C GLU A 141 -16.72 -26.26 1.33
N GLY A 142 -17.72 -25.54 1.81
CA GLY A 142 -18.25 -24.32 1.17
C GLY A 142 -19.56 -24.54 0.41
N GLY A 143 -20.32 -25.59 0.76
CA GLY A 143 -21.66 -25.85 0.21
C GLY A 143 -21.73 -26.61 -1.12
N PHE A 144 -20.60 -27.10 -1.63
CA PHE A 144 -20.53 -27.85 -2.89
C PHE A 144 -21.19 -29.23 -2.83
N GLY A 145 -21.52 -29.75 -1.63
CA GLY A 145 -22.21 -31.04 -1.43
C GLY A 145 -23.60 -31.15 -2.09
N THR A 146 -24.12 -30.03 -2.61
CA THR A 146 -25.35 -30.00 -3.43
C THR A 146 -25.08 -30.28 -4.91
N ILE A 147 -23.84 -30.17 -5.37
CA ILE A 147 -23.40 -30.53 -6.72
C ILE A 147 -23.02 -32.01 -6.73
N THR A 148 -23.68 -32.78 -7.59
CA THR A 148 -23.50 -34.24 -7.72
C THR A 148 -22.47 -34.63 -8.78
N ASN A 149 -21.92 -33.65 -9.50
CA ASN A 149 -20.84 -33.84 -10.47
C ASN A 149 -19.48 -33.91 -9.77
N SER A 150 -18.43 -34.34 -10.47
CA SER A 150 -17.07 -34.45 -9.93
C SER A 150 -16.35 -33.11 -9.69
N ASP A 151 -17.10 -32.02 -9.52
CA ASP A 151 -16.60 -30.66 -9.31
C ASP A 151 -16.17 -30.46 -7.85
N ALA A 152 -15.22 -29.54 -7.66
CA ALA A 152 -14.70 -29.18 -6.35
C ALA A 152 -14.08 -30.37 -5.58
N MET A 153 -13.61 -31.40 -6.30
CA MET A 153 -12.98 -32.60 -5.73
C MET A 153 -11.46 -32.45 -5.63
N TYR A 154 -10.88 -32.64 -4.46
CA TYR A 154 -9.43 -32.70 -4.24
C TYR A 154 -8.95 -34.08 -3.80
N GLY A 155 -7.63 -34.26 -3.80
CA GLY A 155 -6.97 -35.49 -3.35
C GLY A 155 -6.56 -36.40 -4.49
N GLY A 156 -5.55 -37.23 -4.22
CA GLY A 156 -5.01 -38.20 -5.17
C GLY A 156 -3.78 -38.89 -4.59
N SER A 157 -2.85 -39.28 -5.45
CA SER A 157 -1.63 -40.00 -5.06
C SER A 157 -0.33 -39.28 -5.42
N ASP A 158 -0.39 -38.07 -5.97
CA ASP A 158 0.77 -37.36 -6.50
C ASP A 158 1.23 -36.24 -5.55
N PRO A 159 2.17 -36.49 -4.62
CA PRO A 159 2.64 -35.45 -3.70
C PRO A 159 3.32 -34.29 -4.43
N ASP A 160 3.78 -34.48 -5.67
CA ASP A 160 4.47 -33.50 -6.49
C ASP A 160 3.54 -32.82 -7.51
N ASP A 161 2.22 -33.01 -7.37
CA ASP A 161 1.20 -32.33 -8.18
C ASP A 161 1.45 -30.81 -8.24
N ASN A 162 1.15 -30.23 -9.41
CA ASN A 162 1.41 -28.84 -9.70
C ASN A 162 0.16 -28.16 -10.28
N SER A 163 -0.48 -27.37 -9.42
CA SER A 163 -1.65 -26.54 -9.71
C SER A 163 -1.29 -25.15 -10.24
N GLY A 164 0.01 -24.85 -10.44
CA GLY A 164 0.52 -23.64 -11.05
C GLY A 164 1.25 -22.70 -10.08
N ILE A 165 1.12 -21.39 -10.30
CA ILE A 165 1.79 -20.32 -9.56
C ILE A 165 0.73 -19.35 -9.03
N PHE A 166 0.79 -19.07 -7.73
CA PHE A 166 0.02 -18.04 -7.06
C PHE A 166 1.00 -17.19 -6.25
N ARG A 167 1.33 -16.00 -6.77
CA ARG A 167 2.39 -15.15 -6.22
C ARG A 167 2.07 -13.66 -6.29
N TYR A 168 2.44 -12.91 -5.23
CA TYR A 168 2.15 -11.48 -5.08
C TYR A 168 0.66 -11.18 -5.30
N VAL A 169 -0.18 -11.83 -4.48
CA VAL A 169 -1.64 -11.73 -4.56
C VAL A 169 -2.22 -11.22 -3.24
N ARG A 170 -3.18 -10.30 -3.33
CA ARG A 170 -4.02 -9.87 -2.22
C ARG A 170 -5.42 -10.46 -2.38
N ILE A 171 -5.95 -11.03 -1.31
CA ILE A 171 -7.32 -11.53 -1.19
C ILE A 171 -7.96 -10.75 -0.04
N GLU A 172 -8.99 -9.97 -0.33
CA GLU A 172 -9.59 -9.05 0.62
C GLU A 172 -11.09 -9.33 0.75
N PHE A 173 -11.63 -9.30 1.97
CA PHE A 173 -13.07 -9.41 2.24
C PHE A 173 -13.72 -10.73 1.80
N ALA A 174 -12.92 -11.79 1.71
CA ALA A 174 -13.39 -13.12 1.32
C ALA A 174 -14.08 -13.86 2.48
N GLY A 175 -14.68 -15.00 2.15
CA GLY A 175 -15.17 -15.99 3.08
C GLY A 175 -16.70 -16.05 3.25
N SER A 176 -17.45 -16.10 2.15
CA SER A 176 -18.91 -16.12 2.17
C SER A 176 -19.49 -17.31 2.95
N VAL A 177 -20.56 -17.07 3.70
CA VAL A 177 -21.25 -18.10 4.51
C VAL A 177 -22.23 -18.91 3.65
N PHE A 178 -22.12 -20.24 3.61
CA PHE A 178 -23.11 -21.09 2.93
C PHE A 178 -24.26 -21.51 3.86
N SER A 179 -23.91 -22.07 5.01
CA SER A 179 -24.81 -22.39 6.11
C SER A 179 -24.02 -22.34 7.40
N GLN A 180 -24.68 -22.41 8.56
CA GLN A 180 -23.98 -22.52 9.85
C GLN A 180 -22.90 -23.62 9.80
N ASP A 181 -21.66 -23.26 10.14
CA ASP A 181 -20.48 -24.14 10.16
C ASP A 181 -20.14 -24.75 8.78
N ASN A 182 -20.37 -23.99 7.72
CA ASN A 182 -20.03 -24.32 6.34
C ASN A 182 -19.85 -23.00 5.57
N GLU A 183 -18.69 -22.43 5.75
CA GLU A 183 -18.24 -21.19 5.15
C GLU A 183 -17.22 -21.49 4.05
N SER A 184 -16.84 -20.46 3.30
CA SER A 184 -15.69 -20.50 2.40
C SER A 184 -14.59 -19.65 3.02
N ASN A 185 -13.34 -19.87 2.63
CA ASN A 185 -12.17 -19.23 3.25
C ASN A 185 -11.58 -18.12 2.37
N GLY A 186 -10.55 -17.45 2.86
CA GLY A 186 -9.73 -16.55 2.04
C GLY A 186 -9.01 -17.29 0.91
N LEU A 187 -8.05 -18.14 1.28
CA LEU A 187 -7.36 -19.06 0.37
C LEU A 187 -7.50 -20.51 0.87
N THR A 188 -8.23 -21.33 0.12
CA THR A 188 -8.34 -22.77 0.38
C THR A 188 -7.40 -23.57 -0.53
N LEU A 189 -6.62 -24.47 0.08
CA LEU A 189 -5.67 -25.34 -0.59
C LEU A 189 -6.00 -26.81 -0.28
N GLY A 190 -6.82 -27.43 -1.13
CA GLY A 190 -7.23 -28.82 -0.97
C GLY A 190 -6.33 -29.78 -1.76
N GLY A 191 -5.58 -30.66 -1.09
CA GLY A 191 -4.79 -31.70 -1.75
C GLY A 191 -3.75 -31.14 -2.72
N VAL A 192 -3.24 -29.93 -2.50
CA VAL A 192 -2.28 -29.28 -3.40
C VAL A 192 -0.88 -29.88 -3.20
N GLY A 193 -0.18 -30.19 -4.29
CA GLY A 193 1.15 -30.78 -4.25
C GLY A 193 2.29 -29.76 -4.10
N ARG A 194 3.48 -30.25 -3.76
CA ARG A 194 4.69 -29.40 -3.57
C ARG A 194 5.27 -28.85 -4.88
N GLY A 195 4.74 -29.28 -6.02
CA GLY A 195 5.06 -28.71 -7.33
C GLY A 195 4.44 -27.33 -7.54
N THR A 196 3.40 -26.99 -6.79
CA THR A 196 2.70 -25.69 -6.83
C THR A 196 3.50 -24.62 -6.07
N THR A 197 3.55 -23.40 -6.62
CA THR A 197 4.17 -22.25 -5.94
C THR A 197 3.11 -21.38 -5.27
N ILE A 198 3.20 -21.22 -3.94
CA ILE A 198 2.42 -20.27 -3.15
C ILE A 198 3.42 -19.33 -2.42
N ASP A 199 3.42 -18.06 -2.77
CA ASP A 199 4.51 -17.15 -2.37
C ASP A 199 4.06 -15.67 -2.35
N HIS A 200 4.28 -14.92 -1.27
CA HIS A 200 3.83 -13.52 -1.16
C HIS A 200 2.31 -13.37 -1.34
N ILE A 201 1.55 -13.94 -0.42
CA ILE A 201 0.09 -13.84 -0.40
C ILE A 201 -0.34 -13.03 0.81
N GLN A 202 -1.24 -12.08 0.62
CA GLN A 202 -1.92 -11.41 1.71
C GLN A 202 -3.40 -11.77 1.68
N VAL A 203 -3.93 -12.19 2.82
CA VAL A 203 -5.37 -12.30 3.05
C VAL A 203 -5.77 -11.29 4.12
N SER A 204 -6.86 -10.57 3.90
CA SER A 204 -7.32 -9.54 4.83
C SER A 204 -8.84 -9.51 4.94
N PHE A 205 -9.32 -9.23 6.15
CA PHE A 205 -10.75 -9.17 6.45
C PHE A 205 -11.49 -10.45 5.99
N GLY A 206 -10.87 -11.63 6.15
CA GLY A 206 -11.55 -12.91 5.95
C GLY A 206 -12.67 -13.09 6.97
N ASN A 207 -13.85 -13.54 6.53
CA ASN A 207 -14.97 -13.87 7.43
C ASN A 207 -14.85 -15.26 8.04
N ASP A 208 -14.12 -16.14 7.40
CA ASP A 208 -13.73 -17.44 7.93
C ASP A 208 -12.20 -17.48 8.01
N ASP A 209 -11.56 -18.62 7.76
CA ASP A 209 -10.12 -18.73 7.83
C ASP A 209 -9.40 -17.97 6.70
N ASP A 210 -8.28 -17.35 7.01
CA ASP A 210 -7.47 -16.67 5.99
C ASP A 210 -6.80 -17.70 5.08
N TYR A 211 -6.21 -18.75 5.67
CA TYR A 211 -5.53 -19.83 4.96
C TYR A 211 -5.98 -21.18 5.50
N GLU A 212 -6.56 -21.99 4.62
CA GLU A 212 -7.06 -23.32 4.97
C GLU A 212 -6.39 -24.42 4.13
N PHE A 213 -5.81 -25.41 4.80
CA PHE A 213 -5.06 -26.50 4.18
C PHE A 213 -5.70 -27.87 4.41
N PHE A 214 -6.47 -28.34 3.41
CA PHE A 214 -7.05 -29.68 3.44
C PHE A 214 -6.15 -30.74 2.78
N GLY A 215 -5.30 -31.41 3.55
CA GLY A 215 -4.40 -32.44 3.02
C GLY A 215 -3.37 -31.90 2.02
N GLY A 216 -2.66 -32.78 1.33
CA GLY A 216 -1.64 -32.40 0.34
C GLY A 216 -0.26 -32.12 0.94
N THR A 217 0.64 -31.61 0.12
CA THR A 217 2.04 -31.35 0.51
C THR A 217 2.61 -30.01 0.05
N VAL A 218 1.74 -29.10 -0.39
CA VAL A 218 2.12 -27.75 -0.82
C VAL A 218 2.91 -27.02 0.27
N ASP A 219 3.96 -26.32 -0.15
CA ASP A 219 4.75 -25.44 0.70
C ASP A 219 4.43 -23.97 0.35
N ALA A 220 4.56 -23.06 1.33
CA ALA A 220 4.34 -21.64 1.08
C ALA A 220 5.29 -20.73 1.88
N LYS A 221 5.64 -19.58 1.31
CA LYS A 221 6.42 -18.53 2.01
C LYS A 221 5.77 -17.15 1.89
N TYR A 222 6.10 -16.27 2.83
CA TYR A 222 5.71 -14.86 2.78
C TYR A 222 4.18 -14.68 2.79
N LEU A 223 3.55 -15.16 3.86
CA LEU A 223 2.09 -15.08 4.03
C LEU A 223 1.73 -13.99 5.04
N VAL A 224 0.76 -13.14 4.70
CA VAL A 224 0.24 -12.10 5.59
C VAL A 224 -1.24 -12.35 5.82
N SER A 225 -1.62 -12.51 7.09
CA SER A 225 -2.99 -12.45 7.55
C SER A 225 -3.25 -11.13 8.26
N TRP A 226 -4.35 -10.48 7.90
CA TRP A 226 -4.72 -9.18 8.45
C TRP A 226 -6.19 -9.14 8.84
N ARG A 227 -6.45 -9.14 10.15
CA ARG A 227 -7.79 -8.97 10.73
C ARG A 227 -8.83 -10.01 10.29
N THR A 228 -8.41 -11.27 10.20
CA THR A 228 -9.32 -12.41 10.03
C THR A 228 -10.36 -12.46 11.13
N LEU A 229 -11.52 -13.02 10.82
CA LEU A 229 -12.60 -13.22 11.79
C LEU A 229 -12.41 -14.53 12.55
N ASP A 230 -12.20 -15.67 11.88
CA ASP A 230 -12.01 -16.96 12.57
C ASP A 230 -10.53 -17.37 12.77
N ASP A 231 -10.09 -18.55 12.33
CA ASP A 231 -8.72 -19.01 12.48
C ASP A 231 -7.81 -18.39 11.41
N THR A 232 -6.51 -18.29 11.70
CA THR A 232 -5.60 -17.65 10.75
C THR A 232 -4.99 -18.64 9.78
N TYR A 233 -4.49 -19.74 10.34
CA TYR A 233 -3.94 -20.87 9.61
C TYR A 233 -4.58 -22.12 10.19
N ASP A 234 -5.52 -22.69 9.45
CA ASP A 234 -6.12 -23.98 9.78
C ASP A 234 -5.60 -25.07 8.82
N SER A 235 -5.46 -26.28 9.36
CA SER A 235 -4.79 -27.38 8.70
C SER A 235 -5.35 -28.73 9.12
N ASP A 236 -5.74 -29.48 8.09
CA ASP A 236 -6.53 -30.67 8.25
C ASP A 236 -6.10 -31.78 7.30
N PHE A 237 -6.72 -32.95 7.51
CA PHE A 237 -6.79 -34.04 6.54
C PHE A 237 -5.45 -34.54 5.98
N GLY A 238 -4.39 -34.48 6.79
CA GLY A 238 -3.11 -35.06 6.46
C GLY A 238 -2.12 -34.12 5.80
N TRP A 239 -2.35 -32.80 5.85
CA TRP A 239 -1.44 -31.84 5.22
C TRP A 239 -0.02 -31.94 5.79
N ALA A 240 0.96 -32.06 4.90
CA ALA A 240 2.35 -32.32 5.24
C ALA A 240 3.33 -31.33 4.56
N GLY A 241 2.89 -30.08 4.37
CA GLY A 241 3.65 -28.99 3.81
C GLY A 241 4.58 -28.26 4.79
N ARG A 242 5.25 -27.22 4.28
CA ARG A 242 6.12 -26.30 5.04
C ARG A 242 5.67 -24.85 4.88
N LEU A 243 5.78 -24.07 5.96
CA LEU A 243 5.59 -22.61 5.94
C LEU A 243 6.84 -21.89 6.44
N GLN A 244 7.21 -20.77 5.81
CA GLN A 244 8.25 -19.87 6.33
C GLN A 244 7.97 -18.39 6.07
N PHE A 245 8.31 -17.53 7.03
CA PHE A 245 8.07 -16.08 6.98
C PHE A 245 6.58 -15.77 6.86
N ILE A 246 5.83 -16.05 7.92
CA ILE A 246 4.38 -15.81 7.97
C ILE A 246 4.04 -14.81 9.06
N TYR A 247 3.12 -13.90 8.80
CA TYR A 247 2.74 -12.81 9.69
C TYR A 247 1.24 -12.73 9.87
N THR A 248 0.81 -12.58 11.13
CA THR A 248 -0.59 -12.38 11.49
C THR A 248 -0.72 -11.18 12.42
N LYS A 249 -1.74 -10.35 12.18
CA LYS A 249 -2.24 -9.39 13.16
C LYS A 249 -3.75 -9.49 13.31
N ARG A 250 -4.20 -9.67 14.55
CA ARG A 250 -5.64 -9.73 14.89
C ARG A 250 -6.19 -8.38 15.32
N ASP A 251 -7.43 -8.12 14.91
CA ASP A 251 -8.23 -6.98 15.39
C ASP A 251 -9.05 -7.44 16.60
N PRO A 252 -8.98 -6.79 17.78
CA PRO A 252 -9.76 -7.17 18.96
C PRO A 252 -11.29 -7.15 18.77
N LEU A 253 -11.80 -6.54 17.69
CA LEU A 253 -13.21 -6.42 17.40
C LEU A 253 -13.72 -7.44 16.35
N LEU A 254 -12.84 -8.17 15.67
CA LEU A 254 -13.20 -9.12 14.61
C LEU A 254 -12.86 -10.55 15.03
N PHE A 255 -13.87 -11.25 15.55
CA PHE A 255 -13.79 -12.63 16.01
C PHE A 255 -15.01 -13.44 15.56
N ASP A 256 -14.85 -14.75 15.45
CA ASP A 256 -15.98 -15.65 15.23
C ASP A 256 -16.89 -15.71 16.46
N ALA A 257 -18.07 -15.12 16.30
CA ALA A 257 -19.12 -15.09 17.30
C ALA A 257 -20.05 -16.31 17.21
N SER A 258 -19.93 -17.12 16.16
CA SER A 258 -20.75 -18.31 15.94
C SER A 258 -20.57 -19.34 17.06
N ALA A 259 -21.51 -20.26 17.24
CA ALA A 259 -21.36 -21.35 18.19
C ALA A 259 -21.33 -22.67 17.40
N PRO A 260 -20.27 -23.49 17.53
CA PRO A 260 -19.25 -23.49 18.59
C PRO A 260 -17.97 -22.69 18.33
N GLY A 261 -17.83 -21.97 17.21
CA GLY A 261 -16.54 -21.51 16.68
C GLY A 261 -15.69 -20.59 17.55
N SER A 262 -14.43 -20.41 17.17
CA SER A 262 -13.40 -19.81 18.02
C SER A 262 -12.17 -19.38 17.24
N SER A 263 -11.69 -18.17 17.50
CA SER A 263 -10.59 -17.57 16.74
C SER A 263 -9.22 -17.83 17.35
N ASN A 264 -8.36 -18.51 16.60
CA ASN A 264 -7.02 -18.95 16.95
C ASN A 264 -5.97 -18.43 15.95
N GLY A 265 -4.71 -18.48 16.37
CA GLY A 265 -3.58 -18.23 15.46
C GLY A 265 -3.37 -19.42 14.53
N PHE A 266 -3.18 -20.59 15.12
CA PHE A 266 -3.19 -21.87 14.41
C PHE A 266 -4.31 -22.76 14.97
N GLU A 267 -5.12 -23.34 14.10
CA GLU A 267 -5.87 -24.57 14.35
C GLU A 267 -5.24 -25.70 13.53
N SER A 268 -5.17 -26.90 14.11
CA SER A 268 -4.57 -28.03 13.41
C SER A 268 -5.15 -29.34 13.92
N ASP A 269 -5.79 -30.06 13.01
CA ASP A 269 -6.28 -31.41 13.23
C ASP A 269 -5.67 -32.40 12.23
N ASN A 270 -5.75 -33.69 12.57
CA ASN A 270 -5.54 -34.73 11.57
C ASN A 270 -6.82 -35.08 10.82
N GLU A 271 -7.92 -35.32 11.53
CA GLU A 271 -9.25 -35.54 10.98
C GLU A 271 -10.34 -35.29 12.03
N GLY A 272 -11.57 -34.96 11.61
CA GLY A 272 -12.67 -34.68 12.52
C GLY A 272 -13.22 -35.90 13.29
N ALA A 273 -12.99 -37.13 12.82
CA ALA A 273 -13.62 -38.34 13.36
C ALA A 273 -12.70 -39.15 14.30
N SER A 274 -13.15 -39.35 15.54
CA SER A 274 -12.53 -40.30 16.48
C SER A 274 -12.49 -41.72 15.87
N PRO A 275 -11.40 -42.51 16.03
CA PRO A 275 -10.33 -42.39 17.03
C PRO A 275 -9.10 -41.59 16.59
N TYR A 276 -9.22 -40.74 15.57
CA TYR A 276 -8.13 -39.93 15.05
C TYR A 276 -6.91 -40.75 14.60
N THR A 277 -7.11 -41.72 13.71
CA THR A 277 -6.05 -42.66 13.27
C THR A 277 -5.77 -42.65 11.77
N ALA A 278 -6.39 -41.74 11.01
CA ALA A 278 -6.21 -41.64 9.58
C ALA A 278 -4.77 -41.27 9.22
N THR A 279 -4.31 -41.80 8.09
CA THR A 279 -2.97 -41.53 7.54
C THR A 279 -3.09 -41.07 6.09
N PRO A 280 -2.22 -40.18 5.60
CA PRO A 280 -1.10 -39.54 6.30
C PRO A 280 -1.51 -38.63 7.47
N ARG A 281 -0.59 -38.41 8.42
CA ARG A 281 -0.82 -37.48 9.53
C ARG A 281 -0.66 -36.03 9.08
N THR A 282 -1.51 -35.11 9.56
CA THR A 282 -1.25 -33.66 9.48
C THR A 282 0.01 -33.38 10.28
N LYS A 283 1.06 -32.92 9.60
CA LYS A 283 2.42 -32.92 10.15
C LYS A 283 3.28 -31.78 9.61
N SER A 284 2.63 -30.65 9.36
CA SER A 284 3.21 -29.41 8.85
C SER A 284 4.44 -28.97 9.66
N ARG A 285 5.35 -28.26 9.00
CA ARG A 285 6.57 -27.70 9.61
C ARG A 285 6.64 -26.21 9.32
N ILE A 286 6.55 -25.41 10.38
CA ILE A 286 6.44 -23.95 10.29
C ILE A 286 7.68 -23.33 10.92
N SER A 287 8.37 -22.43 10.22
CA SER A 287 9.50 -21.67 10.77
C SER A 287 9.30 -20.17 10.57
N ASN A 288 9.84 -19.34 11.46
CA ASN A 288 9.84 -17.88 11.27
C ASN A 288 8.43 -17.28 11.12
N ALA A 289 7.51 -17.68 11.99
CA ALA A 289 6.19 -17.07 12.10
C ALA A 289 6.22 -15.90 13.10
N THR A 290 5.55 -14.78 12.80
CA THR A 290 5.22 -13.73 13.76
C THR A 290 3.70 -13.67 13.88
N ILE A 291 3.15 -14.21 14.96
CA ILE A 291 1.70 -14.25 15.21
C ILE A 291 1.35 -13.31 16.34
N VAL A 292 0.60 -12.24 16.03
CA VAL A 292 0.22 -11.19 16.97
C VAL A 292 -1.29 -11.21 17.17
N GLY A 293 -1.71 -11.70 18.34
CA GLY A 293 -3.10 -11.69 18.77
C GLY A 293 -3.60 -10.31 19.20
N PRO A 294 -4.88 -10.20 19.57
CA PRO A 294 -5.56 -8.92 19.79
C PRO A 294 -5.24 -8.26 21.14
N GLN A 295 -4.58 -8.97 22.07
CA GLN A 295 -4.35 -8.51 23.43
C GLN A 295 -2.97 -7.84 23.51
N ASN A 296 -2.93 -6.50 23.58
CA ASN A 296 -1.68 -5.74 23.75
C ASN A 296 -1.17 -5.79 25.19
N ASP A 297 -2.08 -5.62 26.16
CA ASP A 297 -1.78 -5.69 27.58
C ASP A 297 -2.96 -6.29 28.38
N THR A 298 -2.79 -6.42 29.69
CA THR A 298 -3.85 -6.92 30.59
C THR A 298 -5.06 -5.99 30.70
N SER A 299 -4.98 -4.74 30.23
CA SER A 299 -6.10 -3.79 30.19
C SER A 299 -6.95 -3.95 28.91
N THR A 300 -6.38 -4.57 27.88
CA THR A 300 -7.08 -4.85 26.61
C THR A 300 -8.12 -5.94 26.81
N SER A 301 -9.40 -5.55 26.82
CA SER A 301 -10.53 -6.48 26.88
C SER A 301 -10.71 -7.13 25.51
N VAL A 302 -10.52 -8.45 25.45
CA VAL A 302 -10.73 -9.26 24.24
C VAL A 302 -11.84 -10.27 24.49
N ASN A 303 -12.61 -10.58 23.45
CA ASN A 303 -13.70 -11.55 23.57
C ASN A 303 -13.16 -12.94 23.94
N ALA A 304 -13.91 -13.71 24.71
CA ALA A 304 -13.57 -15.10 25.08
C ALA A 304 -13.49 -16.07 23.89
N LYS A 305 -13.96 -15.62 22.71
CA LYS A 305 -13.82 -16.31 21.42
C LYS A 305 -12.39 -16.34 20.89
N TYR A 306 -11.54 -15.39 21.27
CA TYR A 306 -10.10 -15.56 21.10
C TYR A 306 -9.58 -16.57 22.10
N GLN A 307 -9.09 -17.70 21.61
CA GLN A 307 -8.64 -18.77 22.50
C GLN A 307 -7.12 -18.90 22.51
N TYR A 308 -6.53 -19.52 21.49
CA TYR A 308 -5.14 -19.96 21.52
C TYR A 308 -4.32 -19.34 20.39
N VAL A 309 -3.05 -19.04 20.65
CA VAL A 309 -2.12 -18.78 19.54
C VAL A 309 -1.86 -20.03 18.72
N ALA A 310 -1.93 -21.23 19.34
CA ALA A 310 -1.90 -22.50 18.64
C ALA A 310 -2.75 -23.56 19.36
N MET A 311 -3.72 -24.11 18.63
CA MET A 311 -4.59 -25.16 19.09
C MET A 311 -4.30 -26.45 18.32
N LEU A 312 -3.60 -27.38 18.98
CA LEU A 312 -3.15 -28.62 18.36
C LEU A 312 -3.97 -29.80 18.88
N ARG A 313 -4.68 -30.48 17.98
CA ARG A 313 -5.67 -31.49 18.36
C ARG A 313 -5.83 -32.60 17.32
N ARG A 314 -6.66 -33.57 17.67
CA ARG A 314 -7.04 -34.76 16.88
C ARG A 314 -5.83 -35.40 16.20
N ALA A 315 -4.82 -35.80 17.00
CA ALA A 315 -3.61 -36.46 16.55
C ALA A 315 -2.71 -35.71 15.54
N THR A 316 -2.79 -34.38 15.45
CA THR A 316 -1.85 -33.57 14.66
C THR A 316 -0.39 -33.74 15.15
N GLU A 317 0.54 -33.62 14.21
CA GLU A 317 1.99 -33.60 14.43
C GLU A 317 2.63 -32.27 13.96
N GLN A 318 1.83 -31.19 13.84
CA GLN A 318 2.30 -29.87 13.43
C GLN A 318 3.44 -29.36 14.33
N SER A 319 4.53 -28.90 13.74
CA SER A 319 5.71 -28.39 14.47
C SER A 319 6.03 -26.94 14.12
N ILE A 320 6.41 -26.13 15.12
CA ILE A 320 6.66 -24.68 15.01
C ILE A 320 8.06 -24.34 15.53
N TYR A 321 8.84 -23.62 14.73
CA TYR A 321 10.23 -23.27 14.99
C TYR A 321 10.53 -21.78 14.79
N ASN A 322 11.52 -21.23 15.50
CA ASN A 322 12.11 -19.92 15.19
C ASN A 322 11.08 -18.77 15.11
N SER A 323 10.01 -18.84 15.90
CA SER A 323 8.83 -17.98 15.75
C SER A 323 8.62 -17.04 16.93
N ILE A 324 7.77 -16.04 16.73
CA ILE A 324 7.21 -15.16 17.74
C ILE A 324 5.71 -15.44 17.79
N LEU A 325 5.21 -15.89 18.94
CA LEU A 325 3.79 -16.18 19.18
C LEU A 325 3.34 -15.36 20.39
N MET A 326 2.50 -14.34 20.18
CA MET A 326 2.15 -13.38 21.24
C MET A 326 0.73 -12.83 21.12
N GLY A 327 0.29 -12.13 22.17
CA GLY A 327 -0.93 -11.32 22.13
C GLY A 327 -2.25 -12.11 22.16
N TYR A 328 -2.22 -13.41 22.42
CA TYR A 328 -3.43 -14.21 22.65
C TYR A 328 -3.71 -14.44 24.14
N PRO A 329 -4.99 -14.57 24.55
CA PRO A 329 -5.37 -14.92 25.92
C PRO A 329 -4.83 -16.26 26.41
N ARG A 330 -4.51 -17.18 25.50
CA ARG A 330 -3.86 -18.46 25.81
C ARG A 330 -2.79 -18.74 24.78
N GLY A 331 -1.73 -19.40 25.21
CA GLY A 331 -0.66 -19.82 24.30
C GLY A 331 -1.02 -21.11 23.57
N ILE A 332 -0.33 -22.21 23.90
CA ILE A 332 -0.41 -23.47 23.16
C ILE A 332 -1.29 -24.47 23.89
N GLN A 333 -2.18 -25.14 23.14
CA GLN A 333 -2.95 -26.28 23.64
C GLN A 333 -2.54 -27.59 22.94
N LEU A 334 -2.32 -28.65 23.73
CA LEU A 334 -2.25 -30.03 23.25
C LEU A 334 -3.47 -30.81 23.73
N ARG A 335 -4.47 -30.96 22.86
CA ARG A 335 -5.81 -31.35 23.28
C ARG A 335 -5.93 -32.83 23.64
N ASP A 336 -5.67 -33.75 22.72
CA ASP A 336 -5.93 -35.18 22.92
C ASP A 336 -4.67 -36.02 23.19
N THR A 337 -4.90 -37.24 23.68
CA THR A 337 -3.80 -38.18 24.01
C THR A 337 -2.89 -38.55 22.84
N LEU A 338 -3.36 -38.55 21.58
CA LEU A 338 -2.52 -38.87 20.43
C LEU A 338 -1.63 -37.70 20.04
N THR A 339 -2.14 -36.47 20.11
CA THR A 339 -1.34 -35.25 19.98
C THR A 339 -0.29 -35.14 21.08
N GLN A 340 -0.67 -35.42 22.34
CA GLN A 340 0.29 -35.50 23.46
C GLN A 340 1.34 -36.60 23.26
N ARG A 341 0.95 -37.74 22.68
CA ARG A 341 1.91 -38.81 22.33
C ARG A 341 2.89 -38.34 21.24
N ALA A 342 2.41 -37.63 20.22
CA ALA A 342 3.27 -37.03 19.20
C ALA A 342 4.32 -36.09 19.81
N ALA A 343 3.93 -35.30 20.82
CA ALA A 343 4.84 -34.45 21.57
C ALA A 343 5.90 -35.26 22.36
N ILE A 344 5.49 -36.34 23.06
CA ILE A 344 6.42 -37.23 23.79
C ILE A 344 7.41 -37.92 22.85
N ASP A 345 6.96 -38.33 21.67
CA ASP A 345 7.74 -39.08 20.68
C ASP A 345 8.59 -38.19 19.76
N ASN A 346 8.59 -36.86 19.96
CA ASN A 346 9.24 -35.86 19.09
C ASN A 346 8.74 -35.86 17.62
N ARG A 347 7.49 -36.30 17.41
CA ARG A 347 6.79 -36.08 16.14
C ARG A 347 6.17 -34.68 16.09
N LEU A 348 5.83 -34.09 17.23
CA LEU A 348 5.40 -32.71 17.38
C LEU A 348 6.47 -31.93 18.16
N GLU A 349 7.04 -30.87 17.58
CA GLU A 349 8.10 -30.07 18.21
C GLU A 349 7.73 -28.58 18.22
N ILE A 350 7.95 -27.90 19.36
CA ILE A 350 7.92 -26.44 19.47
C ILE A 350 9.28 -25.99 19.98
N ARG A 351 10.10 -25.39 19.10
CA ARG A 351 11.50 -25.07 19.40
C ARG A 351 11.86 -23.67 18.97
N ASN A 352 12.73 -23.03 19.74
CA ASN A 352 13.17 -21.68 19.43
C ASN A 352 12.04 -20.67 19.14
N THR A 353 10.96 -20.76 19.90
CA THR A 353 9.81 -19.87 19.74
C THR A 353 9.70 -18.95 20.94
N SER A 354 9.60 -17.65 20.71
CA SER A 354 9.30 -16.65 21.73
C SER A 354 7.79 -16.65 21.95
N LEU A 355 7.35 -17.11 23.11
CA LEU A 355 5.95 -17.30 23.45
C LEU A 355 5.56 -16.33 24.58
N GLN A 356 4.54 -15.53 24.34
CA GLN A 356 3.97 -14.62 25.32
C GLN A 356 2.45 -14.74 25.34
N SER A 357 1.88 -14.82 26.54
CA SER A 357 0.47 -14.58 26.77
C SER A 357 0.36 -13.63 27.95
N LEU A 358 -0.54 -12.66 27.85
CA LEU A 358 -0.73 -11.64 28.87
C LEU A 358 -1.74 -12.09 29.95
N ALA A 359 -2.42 -13.21 29.70
CA ALA A 359 -3.21 -13.92 30.70
C ALA A 359 -2.47 -15.18 31.19
N ALA A 360 -2.84 -15.67 32.38
CA ALA A 360 -2.08 -16.70 33.12
C ALA A 360 -2.00 -18.10 32.47
N ASN A 361 -2.61 -18.32 31.30
CA ASN A 361 -2.79 -19.65 30.69
C ASN A 361 -1.94 -19.84 29.43
N LEU A 362 -0.62 -19.84 29.58
CA LEU A 362 0.32 -19.98 28.47
C LEU A 362 0.30 -21.37 27.81
N LEU A 363 0.15 -22.43 28.60
CA LEU A 363 0.19 -23.82 28.14
C LEU A 363 -0.97 -24.59 28.75
N THR A 364 -1.76 -25.29 27.92
CA THR A 364 -2.94 -26.02 28.40
C THR A 364 -3.06 -27.42 27.80
N LEU A 365 -3.66 -28.32 28.57
CA LEU A 365 -4.13 -29.62 28.09
C LEU A 365 -5.65 -29.56 27.86
N SER A 366 -6.25 -30.65 27.38
CA SER A 366 -7.71 -30.75 27.28
C SER A 366 -8.37 -30.71 28.66
N SER A 367 -9.43 -29.90 28.75
CA SER A 367 -10.44 -29.94 29.81
C SER A 367 -11.60 -30.89 29.49
N SER A 368 -11.61 -31.51 28.31
CA SER A 368 -12.68 -32.39 27.84
C SER A 368 -12.45 -33.83 28.29
N PRO A 369 -13.46 -34.47 28.92
CA PRO A 369 -13.38 -35.88 29.32
C PRO A 369 -13.34 -36.85 28.12
N ASN A 370 -13.70 -36.40 26.91
CA ASN A 370 -13.83 -37.26 25.72
C ASN A 370 -12.52 -37.51 24.97
N THR A 371 -11.53 -36.61 25.12
CA THR A 371 -10.22 -36.71 24.43
C THR A 371 -9.10 -37.21 25.35
N GLY A 372 -9.29 -37.07 26.68
CA GLY A 372 -8.40 -37.58 27.72
C GLY A 372 -7.02 -36.89 27.77
N ASN A 373 -6.31 -37.08 28.88
CA ASN A 373 -4.92 -36.66 29.05
C ASN A 373 -4.06 -37.90 29.40
N ILE A 374 -2.83 -37.96 28.88
CA ILE A 374 -1.90 -39.04 29.25
C ILE A 374 -1.56 -38.88 30.74
N PRO A 375 -1.79 -39.90 31.59
CA PRO A 375 -1.44 -39.83 33.00
C PRO A 375 0.05 -39.49 33.18
N GLY A 376 0.33 -38.44 33.95
CA GLY A 376 1.69 -37.96 34.22
C GLY A 376 2.34 -37.12 33.11
N PHE A 377 1.64 -36.83 32.00
CA PHE A 377 2.14 -35.87 31.01
C PHE A 377 2.05 -34.44 31.55
N ASN A 378 3.19 -33.73 31.56
CA ASN A 378 3.26 -32.33 31.93
C ASN A 378 3.68 -31.50 30.72
N ILE A 379 2.74 -30.72 30.17
CA ILE A 379 2.98 -29.86 29.00
C ILE A 379 4.05 -28.80 29.26
N LYS A 380 4.14 -28.29 30.49
CA LYS A 380 5.14 -27.29 30.85
C LYS A 380 6.54 -27.92 30.84
N ASP A 381 6.70 -29.08 31.46
CA ASP A 381 7.99 -29.77 31.48
C ASP A 381 8.40 -30.23 30.07
N TRP A 382 7.46 -30.64 29.22
CA TRP A 382 7.73 -30.92 27.81
C TRP A 382 8.21 -29.66 27.06
N PHE A 383 7.48 -28.56 27.18
CA PHE A 383 7.79 -27.29 26.52
C PHE A 383 9.14 -26.71 26.98
N ASP A 384 9.40 -26.76 28.29
CA ASP A 384 10.64 -26.28 28.92
C ASP A 384 11.80 -27.27 28.78
N GLY A 385 11.60 -28.43 28.14
CA GLY A 385 12.63 -29.45 27.96
C GLY A 385 13.19 -29.99 29.27
N VAL A 386 12.32 -30.26 30.24
CA VAL A 386 12.65 -30.82 31.56
C VAL A 386 12.45 -32.35 31.55
N SER A 387 13.23 -33.07 32.37
CA SER A 387 13.11 -34.53 32.51
C SER A 387 11.67 -34.94 32.92
N PRO A 388 11.07 -36.00 32.35
CA PRO A 388 11.67 -37.08 31.54
C PRO A 388 11.77 -36.80 30.04
N TYR A 389 11.48 -35.58 29.58
CA TYR A 389 11.48 -35.23 28.15
C TYR A 389 12.86 -34.81 27.63
N THR A 390 13.86 -34.70 28.51
CA THR A 390 15.27 -34.41 28.18
C THR A 390 16.02 -35.50 27.39
N PRO A 391 15.86 -36.82 27.64
CA PRO A 391 16.70 -37.83 26.98
C PRO A 391 16.25 -38.23 25.57
N THR A 392 15.14 -37.71 25.04
CA THR A 392 14.55 -38.15 23.77
C THR A 392 14.74 -37.21 22.58
N GLY A 393 15.33 -36.01 22.74
CA GLY A 393 15.63 -35.15 21.58
C GLY A 393 15.36 -33.66 21.75
N ASN A 394 14.87 -33.19 22.91
CA ASN A 394 14.78 -31.74 23.18
C ASN A 394 16.15 -31.12 23.55
N ASN A 395 17.19 -31.45 22.78
CA ASN A 395 18.54 -30.89 22.92
C ASN A 395 18.75 -29.63 22.07
N GLY A 396 17.78 -29.25 21.23
CA GLY A 396 17.71 -27.94 20.57
C GLY A 396 16.96 -26.96 21.49
N SER A 397 17.40 -25.70 21.54
CA SER A 397 16.90 -24.69 22.47
C SER A 397 15.37 -24.65 22.60
N THR A 398 14.91 -24.60 23.85
CA THR A 398 13.49 -24.59 24.22
C THR A 398 12.82 -23.29 23.77
N ALA A 399 11.51 -23.36 23.58
CA ALA A 399 10.72 -22.15 23.43
C ALA A 399 10.84 -21.29 24.71
N ARG A 400 10.80 -19.97 24.53
CA ARG A 400 11.10 -18.99 25.57
C ARG A 400 9.81 -18.32 26.00
N ASN A 401 9.43 -18.53 27.25
CA ASN A 401 8.41 -17.70 27.89
C ASN A 401 9.03 -16.35 28.22
N VAL A 402 8.59 -15.30 27.52
CA VAL A 402 9.15 -13.95 27.65
C VAL A 402 8.09 -12.98 28.16
N ASN A 403 8.46 -12.17 29.16
CA ASN A 403 7.57 -11.13 29.68
C ASN A 403 7.39 -9.99 28.68
N GLU A 404 8.45 -9.68 27.92
CA GLU A 404 8.47 -8.68 26.84
C GLU A 404 9.16 -9.30 25.63
N VAL A 405 8.44 -9.43 24.52
CA VAL A 405 8.99 -9.97 23.26
C VAL A 405 9.92 -8.96 22.58
N GLY A 406 9.75 -7.66 22.84
CA GLY A 406 10.56 -6.62 22.21
C GLY A 406 10.19 -6.35 20.74
N LEU A 407 8.89 -6.46 20.42
CA LEU A 407 8.33 -5.80 19.22
C LEU A 407 7.98 -4.34 19.55
N PRO A 408 7.97 -3.44 18.56
CA PRO A 408 7.51 -2.07 18.73
C PRO A 408 6.03 -2.01 19.15
N PRO A 409 5.61 -1.06 20.01
CA PRO A 409 4.22 -0.96 20.47
C PRO A 409 3.19 -0.81 19.35
N GLU A 410 3.57 -0.16 18.23
CA GLU A 410 2.72 0.01 17.05
C GLU A 410 2.33 -1.33 16.37
N VAL A 411 2.96 -2.45 16.73
CA VAL A 411 2.55 -3.78 16.27
C VAL A 411 1.11 -4.13 16.68
N PHE A 412 0.52 -3.41 17.64
CA PHE A 412 -0.91 -3.54 17.99
C PHE A 412 -1.81 -2.46 17.37
N ASN A 413 -1.25 -1.42 16.73
CA ASN A 413 -2.03 -0.37 16.06
C ASN A 413 -2.59 -0.85 14.72
N LEU A 414 -3.90 -0.85 14.56
CA LEU A 414 -4.55 -1.45 13.39
C LEU A 414 -4.43 -0.64 12.07
N ASP A 415 -3.63 0.42 12.03
CA ASP A 415 -3.46 1.28 10.86
C ASP A 415 -2.16 0.97 10.07
N ALA A 416 -1.88 1.78 9.04
CA ALA A 416 -0.70 1.66 8.19
C ALA A 416 0.64 1.85 8.90
N THR A 417 0.66 2.32 10.16
CA THR A 417 1.90 2.47 10.95
C THR A 417 2.43 1.15 11.51
N ASN A 418 1.71 0.04 11.29
CA ASN A 418 2.06 -1.31 11.70
C ASN A 418 3.54 -1.67 11.47
N ASN A 419 4.22 -2.06 12.55
CA ASN A 419 5.64 -2.44 12.52
C ASN A 419 5.89 -3.73 13.31
N PRO A 420 5.94 -4.89 12.64
CA PRO A 420 6.19 -6.19 13.28
C PRO A 420 7.68 -6.56 13.38
N VAL A 421 8.59 -5.63 13.06
CA VAL A 421 10.04 -5.88 13.05
C VAL A 421 10.56 -5.92 14.50
N PRO A 422 11.26 -6.99 14.94
CA PRO A 422 11.86 -7.03 16.26
C PRO A 422 12.80 -5.85 16.52
N LEU A 423 12.70 -5.23 17.70
CA LEU A 423 13.57 -4.12 18.08
C LEU A 423 15.04 -4.59 18.15
N PRO A 424 16.01 -3.79 17.68
CA PRO A 424 17.42 -4.13 17.81
C PRO A 424 17.80 -4.43 19.27
N GLY A 425 18.46 -5.58 19.50
CA GLY A 425 18.85 -6.04 20.83
C GLY A 425 17.76 -6.72 21.64
N SER A 426 16.53 -6.80 21.13
CA SER A 426 15.46 -7.59 21.74
C SER A 426 15.78 -9.09 21.72
N GLU A 427 15.10 -9.85 22.58
CA GLU A 427 15.24 -11.31 22.65
C GLU A 427 15.10 -12.02 21.28
N PRO A 428 14.03 -11.82 20.49
CA PRO A 428 13.90 -12.44 19.17
C PRO A 428 14.98 -11.99 18.17
N ALA A 429 15.57 -10.81 18.36
CA ALA A 429 16.65 -10.31 17.51
C ALA A 429 18.02 -10.96 17.81
N ILE A 430 18.29 -11.38 19.05
CA ILE A 430 19.65 -11.82 19.45
C ILE A 430 19.77 -13.29 19.82
N ALA A 431 18.69 -13.94 20.25
CA ALA A 431 18.82 -15.19 20.97
C ALA A 431 18.75 -16.44 20.07
N GLY A 432 19.09 -16.27 18.78
CA GLY A 432 19.38 -17.32 17.81
C GLY A 432 18.20 -18.16 17.35
N THR A 433 18.47 -19.02 16.37
CA THR A 433 17.54 -19.94 15.70
C THR A 433 18.06 -21.38 15.70
N SER A 434 17.21 -22.33 15.34
CA SER A 434 17.52 -23.74 15.19
C SER A 434 16.89 -24.29 13.92
N PHE A 435 17.70 -24.88 13.07
CA PHE A 435 17.27 -25.67 11.92
C PHE A 435 17.58 -27.16 12.12
N ASP A 436 17.54 -27.61 13.37
CA ASP A 436 17.72 -29.00 13.78
C ASP A 436 16.37 -29.75 13.88
N GLY A 437 16.37 -30.96 14.45
CA GLY A 437 15.14 -31.74 14.67
C GLY A 437 14.47 -32.10 13.35
N ARG A 438 13.15 -31.83 13.24
CA ARG A 438 12.42 -32.08 11.98
C ARG A 438 12.71 -31.07 10.87
N LEU A 439 13.54 -30.04 11.13
CA LEU A 439 14.08 -29.13 10.11
C LEU A 439 15.49 -29.53 9.62
N ALA A 440 16.14 -30.51 10.27
CA ALA A 440 17.53 -30.86 10.01
C ALA A 440 17.76 -31.28 8.55
N GLY A 441 18.66 -30.56 7.87
CA GLY A 441 19.06 -30.83 6.49
C GLY A 441 18.02 -30.48 5.42
N ASP A 442 16.90 -29.86 5.80
CA ASP A 442 15.87 -29.43 4.85
C ASP A 442 16.22 -28.07 4.24
N SER A 443 16.83 -28.08 3.06
CA SER A 443 17.32 -26.88 2.37
C SER A 443 16.23 -25.95 1.85
N TRP A 444 14.95 -26.32 1.98
CA TRP A 444 13.85 -25.42 1.62
C TRP A 444 13.71 -24.27 2.62
N PHE A 445 14.02 -24.52 3.89
CA PHE A 445 14.04 -23.47 4.90
C PHE A 445 15.27 -22.58 4.73
N GLU A 446 15.04 -21.28 4.69
CA GLU A 446 16.09 -20.28 4.73
C GLU A 446 16.62 -20.13 6.15
N SER A 447 17.93 -20.25 6.32
CA SER A 447 18.56 -20.10 7.63
C SER A 447 18.78 -18.61 7.95
N VAL A 448 18.13 -18.13 9.00
CA VAL A 448 18.27 -16.75 9.50
C VAL A 448 18.71 -16.74 10.96
N SER A 449 19.26 -15.62 11.44
CA SER A 449 19.77 -15.49 12.82
C SER A 449 18.76 -14.95 13.83
N TYR A 450 17.57 -14.55 13.38
CA TYR A 450 16.51 -13.95 14.18
C TYR A 450 15.26 -14.82 14.22
N ARG A 451 14.40 -14.58 15.21
CA ARG A 451 13.08 -15.22 15.32
C ARG A 451 11.98 -14.33 14.77
N GLY A 452 10.91 -14.98 14.33
CA GLY A 452 9.80 -14.31 13.66
C GLY A 452 10.05 -14.13 12.17
N ALA A 453 9.08 -13.50 11.51
CA ALA A 453 9.04 -13.35 10.07
C ALA A 453 9.91 -12.20 9.53
N PHE A 454 10.33 -11.26 10.38
CA PHE A 454 10.92 -9.99 9.95
C PHE A 454 12.37 -9.83 10.38
N ASP A 455 13.20 -9.32 9.48
CA ASP A 455 14.63 -9.17 9.67
C ASP A 455 14.94 -7.89 10.46
N PRO A 456 15.40 -7.98 11.72
CA PRO A 456 15.68 -6.81 12.55
C PRO A 456 16.85 -5.95 12.05
N SER A 457 17.65 -6.46 11.08
CA SER A 457 18.74 -5.69 10.47
C SER A 457 18.27 -4.76 9.35
N LYS A 458 17.02 -4.92 8.86
CA LYS A 458 16.48 -4.15 7.74
C LYS A 458 15.49 -3.08 8.21
N PRO A 459 15.49 -1.89 7.59
CA PRO A 459 14.46 -0.89 7.84
C PRO A 459 13.08 -1.37 7.34
N ARG A 460 11.99 -0.77 7.82
CA ARG A 460 10.61 -1.15 7.46
C ARG A 460 10.36 -1.16 5.94
N SER A 461 11.01 -0.26 5.19
CA SER A 461 10.92 -0.14 3.73
C SER A 461 11.56 -1.29 2.95
N GLU A 462 12.40 -2.10 3.58
CA GLU A 462 13.12 -3.23 2.96
C GLU A 462 12.63 -4.59 3.47
N GLN A 463 11.60 -4.61 4.32
CA GLN A 463 10.97 -5.85 4.76
C GLN A 463 10.25 -6.52 3.60
N TRP A 464 10.14 -7.84 3.63
CA TRP A 464 9.56 -8.65 2.54
C TRP A 464 8.08 -8.33 2.26
N ASP A 465 7.37 -7.75 3.22
CA ASP A 465 5.97 -7.33 3.09
C ASP A 465 5.84 -5.90 2.52
N ALA A 466 6.94 -5.16 2.36
CA ALA A 466 6.92 -3.78 1.90
C ALA A 466 6.63 -3.68 0.39
N GLY A 467 5.89 -2.63 0.02
CA GLY A 467 5.57 -2.28 -1.38
C GLY A 467 4.37 -3.03 -1.97
N TRP A 468 4.10 -4.26 -1.53
CA TRP A 468 3.08 -5.11 -2.15
C TRP A 468 1.94 -5.50 -1.23
N THR A 469 1.97 -5.21 0.07
CA THR A 469 0.83 -5.39 0.98
C THR A 469 -0.03 -4.13 1.10
N GLU A 470 -1.28 -4.27 1.53
CA GLU A 470 -2.21 -3.18 1.85
C GLU A 470 -2.86 -3.45 3.21
N TYR A 471 -2.69 -2.54 4.16
CA TYR A 471 -3.16 -2.70 5.54
C TYR A 471 -4.43 -1.91 5.86
N GLU A 472 -4.91 -1.09 4.92
CA GLU A 472 -6.18 -0.37 5.01
C GLU A 472 -7.06 -0.60 3.76
N PRO A 473 -7.27 -1.86 3.31
CA PRO A 473 -8.03 -2.17 2.10
C PRO A 473 -9.49 -1.71 2.18
N GLU A 474 -10.04 -1.49 3.38
CA GLU A 474 -11.38 -0.94 3.58
C GLU A 474 -11.50 0.53 3.18
N LYS A 475 -10.36 1.25 3.11
CA LYS A 475 -10.24 2.65 2.69
C LYS A 475 -9.72 2.77 1.25
N ARG A 476 -9.16 1.70 0.70
CA ARG A 476 -8.55 1.68 -0.63
C ARG A 476 -9.62 1.66 -1.72
N ASP A 477 -9.78 2.78 -2.41
CA ASP A 477 -10.51 2.79 -3.67
C ASP A 477 -9.66 2.05 -4.73
N TYR A 478 -10.27 1.24 -5.59
CA TYR A 478 -9.59 0.49 -6.67
C TYR A 478 -10.17 0.85 -8.05
N ASP A 479 -11.08 1.81 -8.14
CA ASP A 479 -11.54 2.35 -9.42
C ASP A 479 -10.44 3.27 -9.97
N TYR A 480 -9.44 2.62 -10.57
CA TYR A 480 -8.35 3.29 -11.29
C TYR A 480 -8.90 4.05 -12.49
N GLY A 481 -8.24 5.16 -12.77
CA GLY A 481 -8.26 5.77 -14.07
C GLY A 481 -6.92 6.42 -14.35
N SER A 482 -6.84 7.02 -15.52
CA SER A 482 -5.65 7.71 -15.97
C SER A 482 -5.81 9.18 -15.71
N GLU A 483 -4.83 9.78 -15.03
CA GLU A 483 -4.67 11.23 -15.03
C GLU A 483 -3.54 11.61 -15.97
N SER A 484 -3.79 12.63 -16.79
CA SER A 484 -2.79 13.20 -17.67
C SER A 484 -2.30 14.52 -17.07
N ILE A 485 -1.07 14.51 -16.54
CA ILE A 485 -0.44 15.72 -16.03
C ILE A 485 0.38 16.35 -17.14
N GLN A 486 0.00 17.55 -17.56
CA GLN A 486 0.80 18.34 -18.48
C GLN A 486 2.07 18.82 -17.78
N MET A 487 3.23 18.43 -18.32
CA MET A 487 4.55 18.91 -17.96
C MET A 487 4.99 19.97 -18.94
N LEU A 488 5.46 21.10 -18.42
CA LEU A 488 6.10 22.14 -19.21
C LEU A 488 7.58 21.82 -19.41
N ALA A 489 8.17 22.39 -20.46
CA ALA A 489 9.62 22.40 -20.58
C ALA A 489 10.24 23.17 -19.39
N GLY A 490 11.27 22.60 -18.76
CA GLY A 490 11.89 23.16 -17.56
C GLY A 490 11.28 22.62 -16.27
N TRP A 491 11.27 23.46 -15.22
CA TRP A 491 10.86 23.05 -13.87
C TRP A 491 9.34 23.01 -13.72
N ASN A 492 8.84 21.96 -13.07
CA ASN A 492 7.44 21.74 -12.75
C ASN A 492 7.28 21.45 -11.26
N MET A 493 6.25 22.04 -10.62
CA MET A 493 5.81 21.61 -9.29
C MET A 493 4.69 20.59 -9.45
N ILE A 494 4.96 19.37 -9.00
CA ILE A 494 4.06 18.23 -9.11
C ILE A 494 3.63 17.75 -7.73
N SER A 495 2.56 16.98 -7.68
CA SER A 495 2.21 16.17 -6.52
C SER A 495 1.49 14.92 -6.96
N LEU A 496 1.26 14.01 -6.01
CA LEU A 496 0.59 12.74 -6.26
C LEU A 496 -0.79 12.72 -5.59
N PRO A 497 -1.85 13.23 -6.24
CA PRO A 497 -3.20 13.25 -5.68
C PRO A 497 -3.92 11.89 -5.83
N TYR A 498 -3.17 10.81 -6.02
CA TYR A 498 -3.70 9.49 -6.31
C TYR A 498 -2.86 8.39 -5.67
N TYR A 499 -3.48 7.31 -5.24
CA TYR A 499 -2.72 6.10 -4.91
C TYR A 499 -2.22 5.45 -6.21
N VAL A 500 -0.92 5.19 -6.28
CA VAL A 500 -0.25 4.52 -7.40
C VAL A 500 0.40 3.25 -6.89
N ASP A 501 0.46 2.25 -7.75
CA ASP A 501 1.01 0.94 -7.37
C ASP A 501 2.55 0.98 -7.30
N ASP A 502 3.19 1.77 -8.17
CA ASP A 502 4.62 2.08 -8.12
C ASP A 502 4.82 3.59 -8.01
N ASN A 503 5.35 4.02 -6.87
CA ASN A 503 5.56 5.42 -6.58
C ASN A 503 6.98 5.91 -6.87
N SER A 504 7.82 5.10 -7.52
CA SER A 504 9.16 5.50 -7.91
C SER A 504 9.11 6.65 -8.93
N LYS A 505 10.03 7.60 -8.79
CA LYS A 505 10.19 8.72 -9.73
C LYS A 505 10.38 8.22 -11.15
N THR A 506 11.14 7.14 -11.34
CA THR A 506 11.43 6.57 -12.65
C THR A 506 10.20 5.97 -13.33
N THR A 507 9.28 5.40 -12.56
CA THR A 507 8.04 4.85 -13.12
C THR A 507 7.02 5.96 -13.39
N LEU A 508 6.86 6.90 -12.47
CA LEU A 508 5.88 7.97 -12.60
C LEU A 508 6.30 9.07 -13.60
N PHE A 509 7.60 9.36 -13.68
CA PHE A 509 8.15 10.46 -14.47
C PHE A 509 9.43 10.03 -15.22
N PRO A 510 9.32 9.05 -16.15
CA PRO A 510 10.48 8.42 -16.80
C PRO A 510 11.30 9.40 -17.64
N ASP A 511 10.65 10.37 -18.29
CA ASP A 511 11.29 11.35 -19.16
C ASP A 511 11.85 12.58 -18.42
N ALA A 512 11.77 12.59 -17.08
CA ALA A 512 12.34 13.66 -16.28
C ALA A 512 13.87 13.65 -16.31
N THR A 513 14.45 14.81 -16.59
CA THR A 513 15.90 15.04 -16.70
C THR A 513 16.59 15.39 -15.37
N SER A 514 15.83 15.58 -14.30
CA SER A 514 16.34 15.78 -12.94
C SER A 514 15.85 14.67 -12.03
N ASP A 515 16.40 14.60 -10.82
CA ASP A 515 15.75 13.93 -9.70
C ASP A 515 14.45 14.66 -9.32
N ALA A 516 13.61 14.02 -8.51
CA ALA A 516 12.52 14.71 -7.82
C ALA A 516 13.06 15.35 -6.54
N PHE A 517 12.63 16.58 -6.23
CA PHE A 517 13.07 17.28 -5.01
C PHE A 517 11.89 17.71 -4.16
N TYR A 518 11.90 17.36 -2.86
CA TYR A 518 10.96 17.91 -1.88
C TYR A 518 11.64 18.97 -1.02
N TYR A 519 10.84 19.74 -0.28
CA TYR A 519 11.33 20.82 0.58
C TYR A 519 11.04 20.53 2.05
N ASP A 520 12.09 20.57 2.89
CA ASP A 520 12.02 20.46 4.35
C ASP A 520 13.01 21.46 4.97
N GLY A 521 12.74 22.75 4.76
CA GLY A 521 13.66 23.86 5.05
C GLY A 521 14.82 24.02 4.06
N ILE A 522 15.22 22.91 3.42
CA ILE A 522 16.15 22.85 2.27
C ILE A 522 15.64 21.81 1.26
N TYR A 523 16.15 21.85 0.02
CA TYR A 523 15.83 20.83 -0.97
C TYR A 523 16.52 19.50 -0.68
N GLN A 524 15.76 18.43 -0.81
CA GLN A 524 16.19 17.04 -0.63
C GLN A 524 15.76 16.23 -1.86
N THR A 525 16.59 15.32 -2.33
CA THR A 525 16.23 14.41 -3.43
C THR A 525 15.26 13.32 -2.94
N ALA A 526 14.43 12.83 -3.86
CA ALA A 526 13.50 11.74 -3.61
C ALA A 526 13.52 10.73 -4.76
N GLU A 527 13.74 9.47 -4.41
CA GLU A 527 13.60 8.34 -5.34
C GLU A 527 12.14 7.94 -5.52
N ASN A 528 11.29 8.22 -4.52
CA ASN A 528 9.85 7.91 -4.51
C ASN A 528 9.01 9.18 -4.28
N ILE A 529 7.85 9.25 -4.93
CA ILE A 529 6.89 10.35 -4.87
C ILE A 529 5.73 9.94 -3.96
N TYR A 530 5.53 10.64 -2.85
CA TYR A 530 4.50 10.33 -1.86
C TYR A 530 3.33 11.32 -1.92
N ASN A 531 2.14 10.85 -1.56
CA ASN A 531 0.89 11.61 -1.63
C ASN A 531 0.87 12.87 -0.75
N ASN A 532 1.63 12.90 0.34
CA ASN A 532 1.57 13.93 1.38
C ASN A 532 2.52 15.11 1.17
N ARG A 533 3.12 15.28 -0.02
CA ARG A 533 4.10 16.33 -0.33
C ARG A 533 3.99 16.82 -1.77
N GLY A 534 4.52 18.01 -2.03
CA GLY A 534 4.81 18.48 -3.38
C GLY A 534 6.29 18.29 -3.74
N TYR A 535 6.59 18.21 -5.04
CA TYR A 535 7.94 17.98 -5.56
C TYR A 535 8.26 18.89 -6.74
N TRP A 536 9.53 19.23 -6.89
CA TRP A 536 10.10 19.77 -8.12
C TRP A 536 10.61 18.65 -9.02
N ILE A 537 10.34 18.78 -10.32
CA ILE A 537 10.89 17.90 -11.35
C ILE A 537 11.12 18.66 -12.66
N LYS A 538 12.18 18.31 -13.41
CA LYS A 538 12.58 19.01 -14.63
C LYS A 538 12.37 18.18 -15.88
N TYR A 539 11.68 18.75 -16.86
CA TYR A 539 11.37 18.10 -18.13
C TYR A 539 12.11 18.76 -19.31
N PRO A 540 12.55 17.98 -20.32
CA PRO A 540 13.31 18.51 -21.46
C PRO A 540 12.43 19.27 -22.46
N SER A 541 11.14 18.93 -22.53
CA SER A 541 10.15 19.53 -23.42
C SER A 541 8.75 19.39 -22.81
N GLU A 542 7.81 20.16 -23.33
CA GLU A 542 6.40 20.01 -22.97
C GLU A 542 5.88 18.64 -23.40
N GLN A 543 5.21 17.94 -22.49
CA GLN A 543 4.61 16.63 -22.74
C GLN A 543 3.57 16.29 -21.68
N ASN A 544 2.69 15.34 -21.99
CA ASN A 544 1.74 14.80 -21.04
C ASN A 544 2.29 13.53 -20.40
N VAL A 545 2.26 13.46 -19.08
CA VAL A 545 2.57 12.26 -18.32
C VAL A 545 1.26 11.62 -17.90
N THR A 546 1.06 10.37 -18.32
CA THR A 546 -0.13 9.60 -17.94
C THR A 546 0.20 8.74 -16.73
N ILE A 547 -0.49 8.97 -15.62
CA ILE A 547 -0.33 8.20 -14.39
C ILE A 547 -1.58 7.34 -14.20
N GLN A 548 -1.39 6.03 -14.02
CA GLN A 548 -2.44 5.11 -13.62
C GLN A 548 -2.60 5.18 -12.11
N ALA A 549 -3.80 5.52 -11.65
CA ALA A 549 -3.94 6.05 -10.32
C ALA A 549 -5.37 5.90 -9.79
N THR A 550 -5.50 5.76 -8.48
CA THR A 550 -6.80 5.79 -7.80
C THR A 550 -6.99 7.08 -7.04
N GLN A 551 -8.20 7.66 -7.08
CA GLN A 551 -8.49 8.98 -6.51
C GLN A 551 -8.20 9.07 -5.00
N LEU A 552 -7.36 10.02 -4.61
CA LEU A 552 -7.23 10.47 -3.23
C LEU A 552 -8.31 11.53 -2.97
N SER A 553 -9.35 11.21 -2.20
CA SER A 553 -10.49 12.11 -1.92
C SER A 553 -10.21 13.12 -0.79
N HIS A 554 -9.19 12.86 0.02
CA HIS A 554 -8.76 13.74 1.09
C HIS A 554 -7.29 13.49 1.43
N ASN A 555 -6.62 14.47 2.03
CA ASN A 555 -5.24 14.33 2.46
C ASN A 555 -4.91 15.28 3.62
N THR A 556 -3.94 14.88 4.43
CA THR A 556 -3.40 15.67 5.54
C THR A 556 -1.93 15.97 5.29
N PHE A 557 -1.57 17.26 5.33
CA PHE A 557 -0.21 17.73 5.11
C PHE A 557 0.35 18.27 6.42
N ALA A 558 1.36 17.59 6.97
CA ALA A 558 2.16 18.14 8.05
C ALA A 558 2.96 19.33 7.53
N VAL A 559 2.90 20.45 8.23
CA VAL A 559 3.56 21.71 7.87
C VAL A 559 4.38 22.24 9.05
N THR A 560 5.43 22.97 8.74
CA THR A 560 6.30 23.67 9.70
C THR A 560 6.22 25.18 9.52
N GLU A 561 6.72 25.94 10.51
CA GLU A 561 6.84 27.38 10.38
C GLU A 561 7.66 27.75 9.13
N GLY A 562 7.12 28.67 8.31
CA GLY A 562 7.74 29.06 7.05
C GLY A 562 7.11 28.40 5.82
N TRP A 563 7.88 28.29 4.75
CA TRP A 563 7.41 27.81 3.45
C TRP A 563 7.28 26.29 3.42
N ASN A 564 6.14 25.80 2.93
CA ASN A 564 5.85 24.39 2.78
C ASN A 564 5.42 24.12 1.32
N LEU A 565 6.03 23.11 0.70
CA LEU A 565 5.66 22.63 -0.62
C LEU A 565 4.68 21.45 -0.45
N ILE A 566 3.38 21.75 -0.58
CA ILE A 566 2.30 20.78 -0.38
C ILE A 566 1.82 20.18 -1.70
N GLY A 567 1.10 19.07 -1.60
CA GLY A 567 0.48 18.39 -2.72
C GLY A 567 -0.98 18.78 -2.95
N SER A 568 -1.68 17.92 -3.69
CA SER A 568 -3.09 18.08 -4.06
C SER A 568 -3.89 16.80 -3.76
N VAL A 569 -5.20 16.83 -4.02
CA VAL A 569 -6.11 15.67 -4.00
C VAL A 569 -6.78 15.53 -5.37
N ALA A 570 -7.47 14.41 -5.61
CA ALA A 570 -7.94 14.00 -6.93
C ALA A 570 -9.03 14.89 -7.56
N THR A 571 -9.56 15.84 -6.81
CA THR A 571 -10.50 16.85 -7.32
C THR A 571 -10.03 18.26 -6.97
N PRO A 572 -10.39 19.28 -7.76
CA PRO A 572 -10.10 20.67 -7.41
C PRO A 572 -10.65 21.06 -6.03
N ILE A 573 -9.77 21.58 -5.16
CA ILE A 573 -10.13 22.09 -3.83
C ILE A 573 -10.00 23.61 -3.83
N PRO A 574 -11.10 24.37 -3.62
CA PRO A 574 -11.01 25.80 -3.37
C PRO A 574 -10.09 26.07 -2.17
N VAL A 575 -9.17 27.01 -2.27
CA VAL A 575 -8.28 27.39 -1.15
C VAL A 575 -9.10 27.78 0.09
N THR A 576 -10.30 28.31 -0.10
CA THR A 576 -11.24 28.70 0.96
C THR A 576 -11.81 27.53 1.76
N SER A 577 -11.73 26.29 1.26
CA SER A 577 -12.18 25.09 1.98
C SER A 577 -11.07 24.35 2.71
N ILE A 578 -9.81 24.79 2.60
CA ILE A 578 -8.68 24.20 3.31
C ILE A 578 -8.77 24.57 4.78
N THR A 579 -8.65 23.58 5.67
CA THR A 579 -8.61 23.81 7.12
C THR A 579 -7.23 23.51 7.69
N SER A 580 -6.98 23.98 8.91
CA SER A 580 -5.69 23.80 9.59
C SER A 580 -5.88 23.44 11.06
N ASP A 581 -4.91 22.74 11.61
CA ASP A 581 -4.76 22.48 13.05
C ASP A 581 -3.30 22.77 13.48
N PRO A 582 -3.01 23.82 14.27
CA PRO A 582 -3.96 24.76 14.86
C PRO A 582 -4.68 25.65 13.83
N PRO A 583 -5.93 26.07 14.08
CA PRO A 583 -6.69 26.88 13.13
C PRO A 583 -6.06 28.26 12.93
N GLY A 584 -5.99 28.70 11.67
CA GLY A 584 -5.54 30.05 11.30
C GLY A 584 -4.04 30.19 11.10
N MET A 585 -3.31 29.08 10.92
CA MET A 585 -1.86 29.09 10.77
C MET A 585 -1.35 29.48 9.38
N ILE A 586 -2.21 29.58 8.35
CA ILE A 586 -1.80 29.95 6.98
C ILE A 586 -1.57 31.47 6.90
N THR A 587 -0.37 31.88 6.49
CA THR A 587 0.08 33.29 6.46
C THR A 587 0.40 33.82 5.07
N SER A 588 0.07 33.09 4.01
CA SER A 588 0.27 33.55 2.63
C SER A 588 -0.90 33.13 1.73
N SER A 589 -0.91 33.65 0.51
CA SER A 589 -1.61 33.02 -0.60
C SER A 589 -0.99 31.64 -0.91
N PHE A 590 -1.73 30.79 -1.62
CA PHE A 590 -1.16 29.59 -2.22
C PHE A 590 -0.56 29.95 -3.57
N PHE A 591 0.63 29.44 -3.86
CA PHE A 591 1.34 29.71 -5.12
C PHE A 591 1.51 28.42 -5.93
N GLY A 592 1.07 28.45 -7.18
CA GLY A 592 1.42 27.47 -8.21
C GLY A 592 2.63 27.94 -9.03
N TYR A 593 3.07 27.11 -9.99
CA TYR A 593 4.20 27.44 -10.85
C TYR A 593 3.94 27.09 -12.31
N GLU A 594 4.04 28.10 -13.19
CA GLU A 594 3.85 28.00 -14.64
C GLU A 594 5.01 28.73 -15.35
N GLY A 595 6.25 28.34 -15.06
CA GLY A 595 7.46 29.07 -15.47
C GLY A 595 7.77 30.32 -14.63
N SER A 596 6.80 30.76 -13.83
CA SER A 596 6.92 31.74 -12.75
C SER A 596 5.86 31.45 -11.68
N TYR A 597 6.00 32.05 -10.49
CA TYR A 597 5.02 31.90 -9.42
C TYR A 597 3.71 32.62 -9.74
N VAL A 598 2.59 31.92 -9.54
CA VAL A 598 1.25 32.45 -9.72
C VAL A 598 0.43 32.22 -8.46
N ILE A 599 -0.31 33.23 -8.01
CA ILE A 599 -1.27 33.06 -6.92
C ILE A 599 -2.46 32.25 -7.44
N VAL A 600 -2.88 31.23 -6.69
CA VAL A 600 -4.02 30.38 -7.05
C VAL A 600 -5.15 30.49 -6.03
N ASP A 601 -6.38 30.36 -6.50
CA ASP A 601 -7.59 30.25 -5.67
C ASP A 601 -8.06 28.80 -5.48
N THR A 602 -7.45 27.87 -6.22
CA THR A 602 -7.85 26.47 -6.32
C THR A 602 -6.61 25.58 -6.39
N ILE A 603 -6.54 24.59 -5.50
CA ILE A 603 -5.58 23.49 -5.56
C ILE A 603 -6.10 22.47 -6.56
N ARG A 604 -5.37 22.26 -7.66
CA ARG A 604 -5.76 21.36 -8.74
C ARG A 604 -4.99 20.03 -8.65
N PRO A 605 -5.60 18.93 -9.09
CA PRO A 605 -4.95 17.62 -9.09
C PRO A 605 -3.61 17.64 -9.86
N GLY A 606 -2.61 16.93 -9.33
CA GLY A 606 -1.35 16.62 -9.99
C GLY A 606 -0.29 17.71 -9.87
N LYS A 607 -0.64 18.85 -9.25
CA LYS A 607 0.24 20.01 -9.10
C LYS A 607 0.71 20.16 -7.65
N GLY A 608 1.93 20.65 -7.48
CA GLY A 608 2.46 21.09 -6.18
C GLY A 608 2.10 22.55 -5.93
N TYR A 609 2.06 22.95 -4.66
CA TYR A 609 1.73 24.32 -4.25
C TYR A 609 2.56 24.78 -3.06
N TRP A 610 3.00 26.02 -3.09
CA TRP A 610 3.62 26.66 -1.94
C TRP A 610 2.59 27.33 -1.03
N VAL A 611 2.77 27.16 0.27
CA VAL A 611 2.03 27.87 1.31
C VAL A 611 2.96 28.18 2.48
N LYS A 612 2.85 29.39 3.03
CA LYS A 612 3.58 29.80 4.22
C LYS A 612 2.70 29.65 5.46
N THR A 613 3.25 29.09 6.53
CA THR A 613 2.54 28.95 7.81
C THR A 613 3.29 29.56 8.99
N SER A 614 2.55 29.95 10.04
CA SER A 614 3.09 30.61 11.24
C SER A 614 3.61 29.65 12.32
N GLY A 615 3.60 28.35 12.09
CA GLY A 615 3.95 27.35 13.10
C GLY A 615 3.77 25.93 12.60
N THR A 616 4.12 24.95 13.43
CA THR A 616 3.91 23.53 13.11
C THR A 616 2.45 23.14 13.28
N GLY A 617 1.95 22.28 12.38
CA GLY A 617 0.57 21.81 12.39
C GLY A 617 0.22 20.98 11.17
N ASN A 618 -1.07 20.83 10.90
CA ASN A 618 -1.61 20.07 9.79
C ASN A 618 -2.52 20.95 8.91
N LEU A 619 -2.45 20.76 7.59
CA LEU A 619 -3.44 21.26 6.64
C LEU A 619 -4.30 20.09 6.14
N TYR A 620 -5.62 20.29 6.06
CA TYR A 620 -6.56 19.28 5.59
C TYR A 620 -7.21 19.71 4.28
N LEU A 621 -7.08 18.85 3.26
CA LEU A 621 -7.76 18.99 1.97
C LEU A 621 -8.77 17.83 1.88
N SER A 622 -10.07 18.13 1.70
CA SER A 622 -11.12 17.11 1.62
C SER A 622 -12.19 17.51 0.61
N THR A 623 -12.71 16.53 -0.14
CA THR A 623 -13.87 16.68 -1.03
C THR A 623 -15.21 16.64 -0.31
N THR A 624 -15.23 16.15 0.93
CA THR A 624 -16.40 16.16 1.81
C THR A 624 -16.25 17.27 2.85
N THR A 625 -17.29 18.08 2.97
CA THR A 625 -17.36 19.18 3.95
C THR A 625 -17.36 18.61 5.37
N LEU A 626 -16.18 18.54 5.99
CA LEU A 626 -16.09 18.43 7.44
C LEU A 626 -16.65 19.73 8.04
N LEU A 627 -17.58 19.59 8.98
CA LEU A 627 -18.25 20.70 9.67
C LEU A 627 -17.21 21.69 10.20
N ALA A 628 -17.37 22.94 9.77
CA ALA A 628 -16.45 24.04 10.00
C ALA A 628 -16.09 24.27 11.47
N LYS A 629 -14.79 24.47 11.74
CA LYS A 629 -14.35 25.47 12.72
C LYS A 629 -13.21 26.31 12.13
N ASN A 630 -13.57 27.59 11.95
CA ASN A 630 -12.76 28.79 11.74
C ASN A 630 -12.15 29.01 10.33
N ALA A 631 -12.65 30.06 9.68
CA ALA A 631 -12.16 30.58 8.41
C ALA A 631 -10.72 31.12 8.52
N ILE A 632 -9.98 30.97 7.43
CA ILE A 632 -8.58 31.38 7.25
C ILE A 632 -8.45 32.92 7.35
N ARG A 633 -7.34 33.41 7.93
CA ARG A 633 -6.89 34.81 7.81
C ARG A 633 -5.70 34.90 6.87
N ILE A 634 -5.94 35.12 5.58
CA ILE A 634 -4.87 35.39 4.61
C ILE A 634 -4.28 36.78 4.93
N VAL A 635 -3.02 36.81 5.34
CA VAL A 635 -2.23 38.06 5.47
C VAL A 635 -1.35 38.14 4.23
N PRO A 636 -1.63 39.03 3.27
CA PRO A 636 -0.75 39.20 2.11
C PRO A 636 0.63 39.63 2.58
N THR A 637 1.64 38.84 2.24
CA THR A 637 3.05 39.21 2.40
C THR A 637 3.68 39.23 1.01
N ASP A 638 4.58 40.17 0.73
CA ASP A 638 5.28 40.30 -0.56
C ASP A 638 6.41 39.27 -0.72
N GLU A 639 6.44 38.27 0.15
CA GLU A 639 7.45 37.23 0.15
C GLU A 639 7.10 36.16 -0.88
N LEU A 640 8.05 35.88 -1.79
CA LEU A 640 7.92 34.83 -2.79
C LEU A 640 8.41 33.47 -2.26
N PRO A 641 7.86 32.35 -2.76
CA PRO A 641 8.33 31.02 -2.38
C PRO A 641 9.77 30.71 -2.84
N PRO A 642 10.43 29.71 -2.22
CA PRO A 642 11.79 29.27 -2.60
C PRO A 642 11.92 28.86 -4.08
N ALA A 643 12.96 29.30 -4.81
CA ALA A 643 13.14 28.99 -6.25
C ALA A 643 13.50 27.51 -6.55
N PRO A 644 13.38 26.99 -7.78
CA PRO A 644 13.67 25.58 -8.12
C PRO A 644 15.15 25.15 -7.88
N PRO A 645 15.43 23.84 -7.68
CA PRO A 645 16.73 23.32 -7.24
C PRO A 645 17.96 23.66 -8.12
N ASP A 646 17.82 23.71 -9.45
CA ASP A 646 18.93 24.08 -10.37
C ASP A 646 18.76 25.47 -11.01
N GLY A 647 17.91 26.32 -10.47
CA GLY A 647 17.89 27.71 -10.88
C GLY A 647 19.15 28.38 -10.34
N ASN A 648 20.21 28.49 -11.15
CA ASN A 648 21.47 29.19 -10.88
C ASN A 648 21.45 29.98 -9.56
N VAL A 649 21.75 29.29 -8.46
CA VAL A 649 22.16 29.96 -7.23
C VAL A 649 23.57 30.44 -7.53
N THR A 650 23.68 31.57 -8.22
CA THR A 650 24.72 32.50 -7.81
C THR A 650 24.16 33.13 -6.55
N PRO A 651 24.70 32.85 -5.36
CA PRO A 651 24.50 33.77 -4.27
C PRO A 651 25.19 35.06 -4.70
N SER A 652 24.45 36.00 -5.29
CA SER A 652 24.84 37.39 -5.09
C SER A 652 24.49 37.73 -3.65
N SER A 653 25.32 37.22 -2.74
CA SER A 653 25.51 37.78 -1.41
C SER A 653 26.22 39.14 -1.47
N ALA A 654 26.34 39.75 -2.65
CA ALA A 654 26.52 41.17 -2.75
C ALA A 654 25.13 41.79 -2.90
N THR A 655 24.61 42.36 -1.81
CA THR A 655 23.85 43.60 -1.95
C THR A 655 24.67 44.49 -2.89
N PRO A 656 24.12 44.96 -4.02
CA PRO A 656 24.90 45.81 -4.92
C PRO A 656 25.49 46.99 -4.15
N GLU A 657 26.74 47.38 -4.44
CA GLU A 657 27.36 48.50 -3.72
C GLU A 657 26.85 49.87 -4.21
N LYS A 658 26.20 49.90 -5.39
CA LYS A 658 25.71 51.12 -6.02
C LYS A 658 24.54 50.83 -6.94
N PHE A 659 23.74 51.87 -7.21
CA PHE A 659 22.75 51.81 -8.27
C PHE A 659 23.42 51.58 -9.62
N SER A 660 22.85 50.70 -10.45
CA SER A 660 23.37 50.47 -11.81
C SER A 660 22.28 50.00 -12.77
N VAL A 661 22.47 50.29 -14.06
CA VAL A 661 21.69 49.70 -15.15
C VAL A 661 22.68 49.04 -16.08
N LYS A 662 22.72 47.71 -16.10
CA LYS A 662 23.63 46.92 -16.95
C LYS A 662 23.24 47.00 -18.42
N SER A 663 24.21 46.71 -19.28
CA SER A 663 24.02 46.73 -20.72
C SER A 663 22.88 45.80 -21.15
N ALA A 664 21.98 46.29 -21.98
CA ALA A 664 20.90 45.49 -22.54
C ALA A 664 21.42 44.57 -23.65
N TYR A 665 21.02 43.31 -23.62
CA TYR A 665 21.41 42.32 -24.62
C TYR A 665 20.21 41.42 -25.01
N PRO A 666 19.98 41.16 -26.30
CA PRO A 666 20.70 41.73 -27.45
C PRO A 666 20.48 43.25 -27.60
N ASN A 667 21.40 43.97 -28.26
CA ASN A 667 21.23 45.38 -28.66
C ASN A 667 22.15 45.69 -29.86
N PRO A 668 21.61 45.84 -31.10
CA PRO A 668 20.19 45.90 -31.47
C PRO A 668 19.41 44.60 -31.19
N PHE A 669 18.09 44.69 -31.00
CA PHE A 669 17.22 43.56 -30.62
C PHE A 669 15.95 43.43 -31.46
N ASN A 670 15.38 42.21 -31.52
CA ASN A 670 14.12 41.89 -32.20
C ASN A 670 13.42 40.66 -31.56
N PRO A 671 12.20 40.76 -31.00
CA PRO A 671 11.56 41.97 -30.48
C PRO A 671 11.99 42.28 -29.03
N THR A 672 12.78 41.41 -28.39
CA THR A 672 13.03 41.45 -26.95
C THR A 672 14.50 41.71 -26.58
N THR A 673 14.72 42.56 -25.57
CA THR A 673 16.04 42.76 -24.93
C THR A 673 15.91 42.65 -23.41
N ARG A 674 16.96 42.15 -22.76
CA ARG A 674 17.02 42.01 -21.29
C ARG A 674 18.17 42.83 -20.73
N PHE A 675 17.99 43.37 -19.55
CA PHE A 675 19.01 44.11 -18.82
C PHE A 675 18.79 44.00 -17.32
N THR A 676 19.85 44.17 -16.54
CA THR A 676 19.80 44.12 -15.08
C THR A 676 19.82 45.52 -14.49
N VAL A 677 19.03 45.77 -13.44
CA VAL A 677 19.03 46.97 -12.62
C VAL A 677 19.48 46.59 -11.21
N GLU A 678 20.46 47.28 -10.67
CA GLU A 678 20.95 47.06 -9.31
C GLU A 678 20.51 48.21 -8.41
N VAL A 679 20.02 47.87 -7.21
CA VAL A 679 19.53 48.77 -6.17
C VAL A 679 20.28 48.39 -4.87
N PRO A 680 21.14 49.27 -4.32
CA PRO A 680 22.01 48.95 -3.19
C PRO A 680 21.31 49.09 -1.83
N GLU A 681 20.27 49.92 -1.76
CA GLU A 681 19.51 50.25 -0.56
C GLU A 681 18.03 50.47 -0.92
N LEU A 682 17.12 50.43 0.08
CA LEU A 682 15.71 50.71 -0.16
C LEU A 682 15.54 52.14 -0.71
N ALA A 683 14.99 52.28 -1.92
CA ALA A 683 14.84 53.58 -2.59
C ALA A 683 13.58 53.64 -3.47
N ASP A 684 13.03 54.83 -3.67
CA ASP A 684 11.95 55.06 -4.64
C ASP A 684 12.53 55.09 -6.06
N VAL A 685 12.35 53.99 -6.80
CA VAL A 685 12.90 53.80 -8.14
C VAL A 685 11.86 54.12 -9.19
N GLN A 686 12.21 54.95 -10.18
CA GLN A 686 11.47 55.10 -11.43
C GLN A 686 12.30 54.60 -12.61
N LEU A 687 11.87 53.50 -13.23
CA LEU A 687 12.46 52.93 -14.42
C LEU A 687 11.45 52.92 -15.57
N ALA A 688 11.79 53.55 -16.69
CA ALA A 688 10.92 53.59 -17.86
C ALA A 688 11.69 53.65 -19.17
N ILE A 689 11.03 53.23 -20.24
CA ILE A 689 11.47 53.39 -21.63
C ILE A 689 11.00 54.75 -22.16
N TYR A 690 11.88 55.45 -22.87
CA TYR A 690 11.61 56.73 -23.50
C TYR A 690 11.96 56.70 -24.99
N ASN A 691 11.20 57.42 -25.81
CA ASN A 691 11.54 57.63 -27.22
C ASN A 691 12.57 58.78 -27.39
N VAL A 692 13.01 59.02 -28.63
CA VAL A 692 13.97 60.09 -28.96
C VAL A 692 13.47 61.52 -28.67
N LEU A 693 12.15 61.72 -28.53
CA LEU A 693 11.55 63.00 -28.15
C LEU A 693 11.47 63.18 -26.63
N GLY A 694 11.94 62.19 -25.84
CA GLY A 694 11.86 62.21 -24.38
C GLY A 694 10.46 61.89 -23.84
N GLN A 695 9.56 61.37 -24.67
CA GLN A 695 8.24 60.91 -24.22
C GLN A 695 8.35 59.52 -23.61
N LYS A 696 7.68 59.29 -22.47
CA LYS A 696 7.64 58.01 -21.78
C LYS A 696 6.80 57.02 -22.61
N VAL A 697 7.40 55.90 -22.95
CA VAL A 697 6.81 54.82 -23.76
C VAL A 697 6.18 53.76 -22.85
N LYS A 698 6.92 53.27 -21.86
CA LYS A 698 6.47 52.21 -20.95
C LYS A 698 7.19 52.34 -19.61
N THR A 699 6.45 52.31 -18.51
CA THR A 699 7.05 52.17 -17.17
C THR A 699 7.35 50.70 -16.93
N LEU A 700 8.57 50.39 -16.49
CA LEU A 700 9.00 49.02 -16.19
C LEU A 700 9.05 48.75 -14.67
N MET A 701 9.31 49.78 -13.86
CA MET A 701 9.31 49.72 -12.40
C MET A 701 9.07 51.13 -11.84
N SER A 702 8.26 51.24 -10.78
CA SER A 702 7.93 52.52 -10.12
C SER A 702 7.55 52.26 -8.65
N GLY A 703 8.15 52.98 -7.70
CA GLY A 703 7.83 52.91 -6.27
C GLY A 703 9.03 52.50 -5.41
N GLU A 704 8.79 52.26 -4.12
CA GLU A 704 9.82 51.77 -3.19
C GLU A 704 10.30 50.37 -3.59
N VAL A 705 11.61 50.23 -3.82
CA VAL A 705 12.27 49.01 -4.25
C VAL A 705 13.38 48.68 -3.26
N SER A 706 13.32 47.46 -2.70
CA SER A 706 14.31 46.94 -1.75
C SER A 706 15.70 46.77 -2.38
N PRO A 707 16.76 46.61 -1.58
CA PRO A 707 18.08 46.30 -2.10
C PRO A 707 18.08 44.98 -2.89
N GLY A 708 18.58 44.98 -4.13
CA GLY A 708 18.57 43.81 -4.98
C GLY A 708 19.07 44.05 -6.40
N SER A 709 19.22 42.97 -7.15
CA SER A 709 19.54 42.97 -8.58
C SER A 709 18.34 42.43 -9.34
N TYR A 710 17.75 43.25 -10.22
CA TYR A 710 16.47 43.04 -10.89
C TYR A 710 16.69 42.84 -12.40
N GLU A 711 16.29 41.70 -12.95
CA GLU A 711 16.29 41.50 -14.40
C GLU A 711 15.01 42.08 -15.02
N MET A 712 15.19 42.94 -16.01
CA MET A 712 14.12 43.65 -16.71
C MET A 712 14.11 43.23 -18.17
N GLU A 713 12.91 43.03 -18.71
CA GLU A 713 12.70 42.71 -20.12
C GLU A 713 11.88 43.82 -20.79
N TRP A 714 12.26 44.17 -22.01
CA TRP A 714 11.42 44.99 -22.88
C TRP A 714 11.23 44.33 -24.24
N ASP A 715 9.96 44.21 -24.62
CA ASP A 715 9.39 43.51 -25.78
C ASP A 715 9.07 44.44 -26.96
N GLY A 716 9.50 45.70 -26.90
CA GLY A 716 9.21 46.68 -27.94
C GLY A 716 7.73 47.13 -27.98
N THR A 717 7.04 47.10 -26.83
CA THR A 717 5.67 47.63 -26.69
C THR A 717 5.60 48.88 -25.80
N ASP A 718 4.54 49.68 -25.93
CA ASP A 718 4.23 50.81 -25.05
C ASP A 718 3.40 50.38 -23.81
N GLY A 719 3.01 51.35 -22.97
CA GLY A 719 2.20 51.11 -21.78
C GLY A 719 0.78 50.57 -22.02
N GLN A 720 0.33 50.51 -23.28
CA GLN A 720 -0.96 49.91 -23.68
C GLN A 720 -0.78 48.53 -24.32
N GLY A 721 0.45 48.00 -24.37
CA GLY A 721 0.80 46.73 -25.02
C GLY A 721 0.88 46.83 -26.55
N MET A 722 0.83 48.03 -27.12
CA MET A 722 0.92 48.24 -28.56
C MET A 722 2.39 48.28 -28.99
N SER A 723 2.74 47.59 -30.08
CA SER A 723 4.12 47.57 -30.53
C SER A 723 4.59 48.93 -31.06
N VAL A 724 5.77 49.39 -30.63
CA VAL A 724 6.34 50.67 -31.06
C VAL A 724 7.19 50.53 -32.34
N PRO A 725 7.40 51.60 -33.14
CA PRO A 725 8.19 51.51 -34.38
C PRO A 725 9.65 51.07 -34.17
N SER A 726 10.29 50.49 -35.20
CA SER A 726 11.76 50.30 -35.19
C SER A 726 12.45 51.64 -34.98
N GLY A 727 13.45 51.69 -34.09
CA GLY A 727 14.07 52.95 -33.73
C GLY A 727 14.93 52.91 -32.48
N ILE A 728 15.42 54.08 -32.10
CA ILE A 728 16.24 54.27 -30.90
C ILE A 728 15.32 54.59 -29.71
N TYR A 729 15.55 53.90 -28.61
CA TYR A 729 14.88 54.11 -27.33
C TYR A 729 15.91 54.25 -26.20
N PHE A 730 15.46 54.79 -25.08
CA PHE A 730 16.28 54.97 -23.90
C PHE A 730 15.64 54.31 -22.69
N ILE A 731 16.34 53.37 -22.07
CA ILE A 731 16.06 52.93 -20.70
C ILE A 731 16.53 54.06 -19.79
N ARG A 732 15.65 54.61 -18.94
CA ARG A 732 16.01 55.60 -17.93
C ARG A 732 15.61 55.12 -16.55
N MET A 733 16.55 55.23 -15.62
CA MET A 733 16.35 54.98 -14.19
C MET A 733 16.62 56.26 -13.42
N SER A 734 15.78 56.57 -12.44
CA SER A 734 16.09 57.50 -11.35
C SER A 734 15.75 56.88 -10.01
N ALA A 735 16.66 57.00 -9.05
CA ALA A 735 16.46 56.61 -7.65
C ALA A 735 17.28 57.57 -6.79
N ASP A 736 16.63 58.33 -5.90
CA ASP A 736 17.25 59.41 -5.13
C ASP A 736 18.12 60.35 -6.02
N ASP A 737 19.42 60.43 -5.77
CA ASP A 737 20.39 61.21 -6.56
C ASP A 737 20.93 60.49 -7.80
N PHE A 738 20.68 59.18 -7.94
CA PHE A 738 21.15 58.39 -9.07
C PHE A 738 20.26 58.58 -10.31
N LYS A 739 20.91 58.81 -11.46
CA LYS A 739 20.26 58.84 -12.77
C LYS A 739 21.09 58.06 -13.78
N ALA A 740 20.47 57.11 -14.47
CA ALA A 740 21.08 56.38 -15.56
C ALA A 740 20.21 56.44 -16.82
N ALA A 741 20.87 56.50 -17.97
CA ALA A 741 20.22 56.40 -19.27
C ALA A 741 21.05 55.48 -20.18
N GLN A 742 20.40 54.48 -20.77
CA GLN A 742 21.01 53.54 -21.70
C GLN A 742 20.26 53.56 -23.03
N LYS A 743 21.02 53.71 -24.13
CA LYS A 743 20.49 53.68 -25.51
C LYS A 743 20.32 52.23 -25.98
N ILE A 744 19.14 51.91 -26.50
CA ILE A 744 18.82 50.62 -27.11
C ILE A 744 18.20 50.81 -28.50
N MET A 745 18.37 49.82 -29.39
CA MET A 745 17.87 49.86 -30.76
C MET A 745 16.96 48.67 -31.05
N LEU A 746 15.67 48.96 -31.28
CA LEU A 746 14.70 47.98 -31.73
C LEU A 746 14.78 47.87 -33.26
N MET A 747 14.98 46.65 -33.77
CA MET A 747 14.86 46.33 -35.19
C MET A 747 13.68 45.38 -35.35
N LYS A 748 12.70 45.76 -36.17
CA LYS A 748 11.63 44.86 -36.63
C LYS A 748 11.92 44.38 -38.03
#